data_AF-A0A6I9NDX9-F1
#
_entry.id   AF-A0A6I9NDX9-F1
#
_cell.length_a   1.000
_cell.length_b   1.000
_cell.length_c   1.000
_cell.angle_alpha   90.00
_cell.angle_beta   90.00
_cell.angle_gamma   90.00
#
_symmetry.space_group_name_H-M   'P 1'
#
loop_
_entity.id
_entity.type
_entity.pdbx_description
1 polymer ?
#
loop_
_entity_poly.entity_id
_entity_poly.type
_entity_poly.pdbx_seq_one_letter_code
_entity_poly.pdbx_strand_id
1 'polypeptide(L)'
;MNNKNKEIQTIHSSLNEAMVSKERLEQRVMELMEMSQHSMPDEVLQGRVQDLINENQGLQLQSETLQVQNEALQAQMSTQVTHVSHFDELQKLLAEKELQRKSLEDSLNAERSGGATRETSMQALHNDNMSMKAEVQNLQNLISDQTASQIALDQFQMSVREKEDNMKTVEDLLEKGLIEVANKEEELKAVREENKGLKQEMEELKTMVAEQAPSESMMEDLQSMIQEKDVKLKSVEESLQTAQESSSTREKAVEALEQQLAALQTEMEQLRQKETTQVSSSDAELQKLQAQLAAKDQEIQMLQAEMKARTKAVSEQVEQMQQQQSQAAVPSKELLSALSEKDKQVSDLQAELAELRDSVELHRKKNNELREKNWSAMEALSATESILQGKLSKAVKENQTALEMCQAECRDVLQRLLPHVPLPSEQNHQEWLHTFEGAVAESSAALSTPASGDSERAAEKLKEAEEAQKILQKDCETYKKVLAETEGILQRLQNSVEQEESRWKVKLEASQGELKEMNQKVTLMDQEIERLTEGAELENLRREKQHLESELERAEQESATYVTEVRELKDLLTELQTRLDGSYTEAFRQNEELNLLKTQLTETLSKLETEESERQKVAGDLYTAQQSLDLIQGELSKVTENADGLIENSSLSSQTEEIDRKEKMTAGLNQTVRELQQLLQGVSRKLTKREEEEADKGLPKV
;
A
#
# COMPACT_ATOMS: atom_id res chain seq x y z
N MET A 1 37.91 64.54 61.05
CA MET A 1 38.39 65.23 62.28
C MET A 1 37.27 65.97 63.02
N ASN A 2 36.42 66.79 62.38
CA ASN A 2 35.40 67.62 63.06
C ASN A 2 34.59 66.95 64.19
N ASN A 3 34.06 65.72 64.01
CA ASN A 3 33.25 65.10 65.07
C ASN A 3 34.05 64.86 66.36
N LYS A 4 35.30 64.39 66.28
CA LYS A 4 36.16 64.22 67.47
C LYS A 4 36.45 65.53 68.20
N ASN A 5 36.61 66.63 67.46
CA ASN A 5 36.74 67.95 68.09
C ASN A 5 35.44 68.37 68.81
N LYS A 6 34.26 68.09 68.23
CA LYS A 6 32.98 68.33 68.90
C LYS A 6 32.82 67.47 70.15
N GLU A 7 33.11 66.17 70.09
CA GLU A 7 33.07 65.26 71.24
C GLU A 7 33.99 65.75 72.36
N ILE A 8 35.24 66.11 72.05
CA ILE A 8 36.19 66.68 73.01
C ILE A 8 35.66 68.01 73.60
N GLN A 9 34.99 68.85 72.81
CA GLN A 9 34.43 70.12 73.26
C GLN A 9 33.21 69.92 74.18
N THR A 10 32.35 68.94 73.88
CA THR A 10 31.23 68.52 74.75
C THR A 10 31.74 67.93 76.06
N ILE A 11 32.76 67.06 76.01
CA ILE A 11 33.41 66.48 77.20
C ILE A 11 34.06 67.59 78.04
N HIS A 12 34.75 68.56 77.44
CA HIS A 12 35.29 69.71 78.15
C HIS A 12 34.21 70.56 78.81
N SER A 13 33.08 70.82 78.14
CA SER A 13 31.96 71.58 78.71
C SER A 13 31.37 70.85 79.92
N SER A 14 31.07 69.56 79.77
CA SER A 14 30.51 68.71 80.83
C SER A 14 31.47 68.55 82.01
N LEU A 15 32.78 68.40 81.76
CA LEU A 15 33.80 68.36 82.82
C LEU A 15 33.92 69.70 83.56
N ASN A 16 33.78 70.83 82.85
CA ASN A 16 33.83 72.16 83.46
C ASN A 16 32.57 72.45 84.28
N GLU A 17 31.39 72.03 83.82
CA GLU A 17 30.15 72.05 84.59
C GLU A 17 30.23 71.15 85.84
N ALA A 18 30.84 69.97 85.72
CA ALA A 18 31.09 69.06 86.84
C ALA A 18 32.10 69.61 87.86
N MET A 19 33.12 70.37 87.42
CA MET A 19 34.00 71.09 88.35
C MET A 19 33.27 72.24 89.06
N VAL A 20 32.49 73.04 88.35
CA VAL A 20 31.72 74.14 88.97
C VAL A 20 30.62 73.63 89.91
N SER A 21 29.99 72.50 89.62
CA SER A 21 29.03 71.87 90.54
C SER A 21 29.76 71.28 91.77
N LYS A 22 30.93 70.67 91.59
CA LYS A 22 31.79 70.19 92.68
C LYS A 22 32.25 71.33 93.59
N GLU A 23 32.78 72.43 93.05
CA GLU A 23 33.24 73.58 93.84
C GLU A 23 32.10 74.19 94.67
N ARG A 24 30.89 74.30 94.09
CA ARG A 24 29.69 74.74 94.82
C ARG A 24 29.29 73.77 95.94
N LEU A 25 29.46 72.46 95.73
CA LEU A 25 29.16 71.44 96.73
C LEU A 25 30.20 71.46 97.85
N GLU A 26 31.48 71.62 97.53
CA GLU A 26 32.58 71.80 98.51
C GLU A 26 32.40 73.10 99.31
N GLN A 27 32.01 74.22 98.69
CA GLN A 27 31.63 75.45 99.40
C GLN A 27 30.46 75.22 100.36
N ARG A 28 29.38 74.59 99.90
CA ARG A 28 28.15 74.36 100.70
C ARG A 28 28.37 73.36 101.84
N VAL A 29 29.34 72.44 101.70
CA VAL A 29 29.84 71.60 102.81
C VAL A 29 30.66 72.42 103.79
N MET A 30 31.48 73.37 103.32
CA MET A 30 32.26 74.27 104.18
C MET A 30 31.36 75.19 105.02
N GLU A 31 30.33 75.79 104.40
CA GLU A 31 29.29 76.56 105.09
C GLU A 31 28.58 75.72 106.18
N LEU A 32 28.16 74.49 105.84
CA LEU A 32 27.55 73.57 106.81
C LEU A 32 28.50 73.24 107.98
N MET A 33 29.81 73.16 107.71
CA MET A 33 30.82 72.87 108.73
C MET A 33 31.07 74.05 109.67
N GLU A 34 31.09 75.29 109.18
CA GLU A 34 31.15 76.49 110.03
C GLU A 34 29.86 76.70 110.83
N MET A 35 28.69 76.47 110.22
CA MET A 35 27.40 76.49 110.91
C MET A 35 27.32 75.46 112.05
N SER A 36 27.96 74.30 111.90
CA SER A 36 27.95 73.23 112.92
C SER A 36 28.70 73.58 114.21
N GLN A 37 29.56 74.61 114.20
CA GLN A 37 30.28 75.06 115.40
C GLN A 37 29.46 76.04 116.27
N HIS A 38 28.30 76.49 115.79
CA HIS A 38 27.42 77.41 116.51
C HIS A 38 26.16 76.69 116.99
N SER A 39 25.69 77.04 118.20
CA SER A 39 24.47 76.47 118.79
C SER A 39 23.22 77.02 118.09
N MET A 40 22.90 76.46 116.92
CA MET A 40 21.71 76.80 116.13
C MET A 40 20.42 76.56 116.92
N PRO A 41 19.44 77.49 116.91
CA PRO A 41 18.11 77.24 117.49
C PRO A 41 17.38 76.10 116.78
N ASP A 42 16.64 75.31 117.55
CA ASP A 42 16.02 74.04 117.10
C ASP A 42 15.05 74.24 115.91
N GLU A 43 14.30 75.36 115.90
CA GLU A 43 13.41 75.74 114.80
C GLU A 43 14.14 75.89 113.45
N VAL A 44 15.41 76.33 113.45
CA VAL A 44 16.20 76.52 112.22
C VAL A 44 16.71 75.17 111.70
N LEU A 45 17.04 74.24 112.61
CA LEU A 45 17.34 72.86 112.24
C LEU A 45 16.10 72.15 111.70
N GLN A 46 14.94 72.34 112.33
CA GLN A 46 13.66 71.78 111.87
C GLN A 46 13.28 72.30 110.47
N GLY A 47 13.43 73.60 110.21
CA GLY A 47 13.25 74.18 108.88
C GLY A 47 14.19 73.58 107.83
N ARG A 48 15.49 73.48 108.14
CA ARG A 48 16.50 72.88 107.24
C ARG A 48 16.23 71.39 106.96
N VAL A 49 15.71 70.65 107.93
CA VAL A 49 15.28 69.26 107.75
C VAL A 49 14.03 69.18 106.87
N GLN A 50 13.06 70.07 107.04
CA GLN A 50 11.89 70.12 106.17
C GLN A 50 12.26 70.47 104.71
N ASP A 51 13.18 71.41 104.49
CA ASP A 51 13.71 71.72 103.16
C ASP A 51 14.37 70.49 102.52
N LEU A 52 15.19 69.74 103.27
CA LEU A 52 15.82 68.50 102.78
C LEU A 52 14.82 67.37 102.53
N ILE A 53 13.71 67.30 103.27
CA ILE A 53 12.60 66.37 103.00
C ILE A 53 11.90 66.76 101.70
N ASN A 54 11.61 68.06 101.50
CA ASN A 54 11.01 68.58 100.28
C ASN A 54 11.92 68.35 99.06
N GLU A 55 13.23 68.54 99.20
CA GLU A 55 14.24 68.28 98.17
C GLU A 55 14.32 66.78 97.84
N ASN A 56 14.32 65.89 98.83
CA ASN A 56 14.25 64.44 98.59
C ASN A 56 12.95 64.00 97.92
N GLN A 57 11.80 64.57 98.29
CA GLN A 57 10.52 64.30 97.61
C GLN A 57 10.56 64.77 96.14
N GLY A 58 11.15 65.93 95.86
CA GLY A 58 11.36 66.40 94.49
C GLY A 58 12.28 65.48 93.68
N LEU A 59 13.39 65.02 94.27
CA LEU A 59 14.32 64.08 93.64
C LEU A 59 13.69 62.68 93.43
N GLN A 60 12.86 62.22 94.37
CA GLN A 60 12.12 60.95 94.21
C GLN A 60 11.10 61.06 93.07
N LEU A 61 10.29 62.12 93.02
CA LEU A 61 9.35 62.36 91.90
C LEU A 61 10.07 62.49 90.56
N GLN A 62 11.26 63.10 90.54
CA GLN A 62 12.11 63.15 89.34
C GLN A 62 12.61 61.75 88.96
N SER A 63 13.03 60.92 89.92
CA SER A 63 13.48 59.55 89.67
C SER A 63 12.34 58.66 89.14
N GLU A 64 11.14 58.76 89.72
CA GLU A 64 9.94 58.05 89.25
C GLU A 64 9.54 58.51 87.83
N THR A 65 9.61 59.82 87.55
CA THR A 65 9.38 60.37 86.21
C THR A 65 10.38 59.84 85.19
N LEU A 66 11.67 59.77 85.55
CA LEU A 66 12.72 59.21 84.69
C LEU A 66 12.57 57.69 84.51
N GLN A 67 12.10 56.96 85.51
CA GLN A 67 11.80 55.53 85.39
C GLN A 67 10.67 55.31 84.36
N VAL A 68 9.55 56.01 84.49
CA VAL A 68 8.42 55.92 83.54
C VAL A 68 8.84 56.30 82.12
N GLN A 69 9.72 57.29 81.95
CA GLN A 69 10.29 57.62 80.63
C GLN A 69 11.17 56.49 80.06
N ASN A 70 12.00 55.85 80.87
CA ASN A 70 12.82 54.72 80.43
C ASN A 70 11.96 53.49 80.08
N GLU A 71 10.92 53.19 80.86
CA GLU A 71 9.98 52.11 80.58
C GLU A 71 9.21 52.36 79.26
N ALA A 72 8.77 53.59 79.02
CA ALA A 72 8.13 53.99 77.76
C ALA A 72 9.08 53.87 76.55
N LEU A 73 10.33 54.31 76.69
CA LEU A 73 11.36 54.16 75.64
C LEU A 73 11.68 52.68 75.38
N GLN A 74 11.77 51.85 76.43
CA GLN A 74 12.00 50.41 76.29
C GLN A 74 10.84 49.71 75.58
N ALA A 75 9.59 50.09 75.88
CA ALA A 75 8.42 49.60 75.16
C ALA A 75 8.40 50.03 73.68
N GLN A 76 8.78 51.28 73.39
CA GLN A 76 8.94 51.79 72.03
C GLN A 76 10.04 51.04 71.26
N MET A 77 11.20 50.82 71.87
CA MET A 77 12.29 50.03 71.28
C MET A 77 11.88 48.58 71.01
N SER A 78 11.18 47.93 71.95
CA SER A 78 10.65 46.57 71.77
C SER A 78 9.70 46.49 70.57
N THR A 79 8.79 47.46 70.45
CA THR A 79 7.87 47.59 69.31
C THR A 79 8.62 47.85 67.99
N GLN A 80 9.69 48.64 68.02
CA GLN A 80 10.52 48.89 66.84
C GLN A 80 11.30 47.63 66.40
N VAL A 81 11.79 46.82 67.35
CA VAL A 81 12.45 45.54 67.06
C VAL A 81 11.49 44.54 66.41
N THR A 82 10.24 44.44 66.88
CA THR A 82 9.25 43.58 66.21
C THR A 82 8.90 44.11 64.81
N HIS A 83 8.76 45.42 64.61
CA HIS A 83 8.56 45.99 63.26
C HIS A 83 9.71 45.70 62.30
N VAL A 84 10.97 45.72 62.75
CA VAL A 84 12.13 45.32 61.93
C VAL A 84 12.05 43.83 61.57
N SER A 85 11.76 42.95 62.53
CA SER A 85 11.62 41.51 62.27
C SER A 85 10.50 41.20 61.26
N HIS A 86 9.39 41.94 61.30
CA HIS A 86 8.31 41.80 60.31
C HIS A 86 8.72 42.32 58.93
N PHE A 87 9.55 43.38 58.87
CA PHE A 87 10.07 43.91 57.61
C PHE A 87 11.05 42.94 56.94
N ASP A 88 11.95 42.33 57.72
CA ASP A 88 12.90 41.32 57.22
C ASP A 88 12.17 40.09 56.65
N GLU A 89 11.09 39.63 57.30
CA GLU A 89 10.26 38.53 56.81
C GLU A 89 9.49 38.90 55.52
N LEU A 90 8.93 40.12 55.44
CA LEU A 90 8.32 40.63 54.21
C LEU A 90 9.34 40.74 53.06
N GLN A 91 10.58 41.18 53.34
CA GLN A 91 11.64 41.27 52.35
C GLN A 91 12.08 39.88 51.85
N LYS A 92 12.14 38.89 52.75
CA LYS A 92 12.39 37.48 52.39
C LYS A 92 11.27 36.91 51.50
N LEU A 93 10.00 37.13 51.87
CA LEU A 93 8.85 36.70 51.07
C LEU A 93 8.81 37.37 49.69
N LEU A 94 9.18 38.66 49.61
CA LEU A 94 9.27 39.37 48.33
C LEU A 94 10.36 38.77 47.43
N ALA A 95 11.55 38.49 47.96
CA ALA A 95 12.62 37.84 47.22
C ALA A 95 12.24 36.42 46.73
N GLU A 96 11.51 35.65 47.56
CA GLU A 96 10.97 34.34 47.16
C GLU A 96 9.95 34.48 46.00
N LYS A 97 9.07 35.49 46.07
CA LYS A 97 8.09 35.76 45.00
C LYS A 97 8.74 36.28 43.72
N GLU A 98 9.81 37.06 43.80
CA GLU A 98 10.60 37.44 42.62
C GLU A 98 11.29 36.24 41.96
N LEU A 99 11.82 35.31 42.76
CA LEU A 99 12.41 34.06 42.26
C LEU A 99 11.36 33.15 41.60
N GLN A 100 10.18 32.99 42.22
CA GLN A 100 9.05 32.26 41.64
C GLN A 100 8.55 32.91 40.34
N ARG A 101 8.41 34.24 40.32
CA ARG A 101 8.05 35.01 39.12
C ARG A 101 9.05 34.79 37.99
N LYS A 102 10.35 34.81 38.30
CA LYS A 102 11.40 34.55 37.31
C LYS A 102 11.35 33.11 36.77
N SER A 103 11.20 32.11 37.64
CA SER A 103 11.10 30.70 37.22
C SER A 103 9.91 30.44 36.28
N LEU A 104 8.77 31.10 36.53
CA LEU A 104 7.60 31.06 35.65
C LEU A 104 7.83 31.80 34.32
N GLU A 105 8.55 32.93 34.34
CA GLU A 105 8.93 33.69 33.15
C GLU A 105 9.91 32.91 32.26
N ASP A 106 10.93 32.28 32.85
CA ASP A 106 11.89 31.41 32.17
C ASP A 106 11.17 30.18 31.56
N SER A 107 10.27 29.54 32.31
CA SER A 107 9.46 28.40 31.81
C SER A 107 8.50 28.79 30.69
N LEU A 108 7.86 29.97 30.78
CA LEU A 108 6.97 30.48 29.73
C LEU A 108 7.76 30.81 28.45
N ASN A 109 8.99 31.33 28.58
CA ASN A 109 9.86 31.59 27.43
C ASN A 109 10.40 30.29 26.81
N ALA A 110 10.69 29.27 27.62
CA ALA A 110 11.01 27.93 27.13
C ALA A 110 9.84 27.35 26.31
N GLU A 111 8.61 27.36 26.82
CA GLU A 111 7.44 26.84 26.10
C GLU A 111 7.12 27.64 24.84
N ARG A 112 7.29 28.98 24.85
CA ARG A 112 7.22 29.80 23.63
C ARG A 112 8.25 29.39 22.57
N SER A 113 9.49 29.13 22.98
CA SER A 113 10.55 28.70 22.06
C SER A 113 10.27 27.29 21.49
N GLY A 114 9.83 26.35 22.34
CA GLY A 114 9.42 25.01 21.92
C GLY A 114 8.19 25.02 21.01
N GLY A 115 7.23 25.93 21.26
CA GLY A 115 6.08 26.18 20.40
C GLY A 115 6.48 26.68 19.01
N ALA A 116 7.36 27.69 18.93
CA ALA A 116 7.88 28.20 17.66
C ALA A 116 8.68 27.14 16.88
N THR A 117 9.46 26.29 17.57
CA THR A 117 10.17 25.16 16.95
C THR A 117 9.19 24.09 16.44
N ARG A 118 8.16 23.74 17.21
CA ARG A 118 7.07 22.84 16.78
C ARG A 118 6.32 23.37 15.57
N GLU A 119 5.98 24.66 15.55
CA GLU A 119 5.32 25.31 14.42
C GLU A 119 6.20 25.27 13.16
N THR A 120 7.48 25.62 13.28
CA THR A 120 8.45 25.54 12.17
C THR A 120 8.57 24.12 11.61
N SER A 121 8.61 23.12 12.49
CA SER A 121 8.64 21.69 12.12
C SER A 121 7.36 21.25 11.39
N MET A 122 6.18 21.66 11.88
CA MET A 122 4.90 21.39 11.19
C MET A 122 4.82 22.08 9.82
N GLN A 123 5.35 23.30 9.67
CA GLN A 123 5.41 23.99 8.37
C GLN A 123 6.34 23.27 7.39
N ALA A 124 7.49 22.76 7.83
CA ALA A 124 8.37 21.93 7.01
C ALA A 124 7.66 20.64 6.55
N LEU A 125 7.12 19.86 7.49
CA LEU A 125 6.38 18.63 7.18
C LEU A 125 5.16 18.87 6.28
N HIS A 126 4.51 20.02 6.38
CA HIS A 126 3.41 20.38 5.48
C HIS A 126 3.89 20.66 4.05
N ASN A 127 5.02 21.37 3.89
CA ASN A 127 5.62 21.61 2.58
C ASN A 127 6.10 20.31 1.93
N ASP A 128 6.75 19.42 2.70
CA ASP A 128 7.20 18.11 2.23
C ASP A 128 6.02 17.25 1.79
N ASN A 129 4.94 17.20 2.58
CA ASN A 129 3.71 16.48 2.24
C ASN A 129 3.07 17.01 0.94
N MET A 130 3.04 18.34 0.75
CA MET A 130 2.57 18.97 -0.48
C MET A 130 3.48 18.64 -1.68
N SER A 131 4.80 18.52 -1.49
CA SER A 131 5.72 18.10 -2.55
C SER A 131 5.51 16.64 -2.93
N MET A 132 5.47 15.73 -1.96
CA MET A 132 5.21 14.31 -2.21
C MET A 132 3.85 14.09 -2.88
N LYS A 133 2.84 14.90 -2.54
CA LYS A 133 1.52 14.88 -3.19
C LYS A 133 1.60 15.30 -4.67
N ALA A 134 2.45 16.25 -5.02
CA ALA A 134 2.70 16.63 -6.41
C ALA A 134 3.47 15.52 -7.17
N GLU A 135 4.45 14.88 -6.54
CA GLU A 135 5.16 13.73 -7.11
C GLU A 135 4.25 12.52 -7.36
N VAL A 136 3.39 12.17 -6.39
CA VAL A 136 2.37 11.13 -6.55
C VAL A 136 1.43 11.45 -7.71
N GLN A 137 1.00 12.71 -7.87
CA GLN A 137 0.17 13.10 -9.01
C GLN A 137 0.92 13.00 -10.36
N ASN A 138 2.22 13.32 -10.38
CA ASN A 138 3.05 13.18 -11.59
C ASN A 138 3.26 11.69 -11.95
N LEU A 139 3.49 10.82 -10.97
CA LEU A 139 3.58 9.37 -11.17
C LEU A 139 2.23 8.78 -11.62
N GLN A 140 1.11 9.22 -11.06
CA GLN A 140 -0.25 8.85 -11.47
C GLN A 140 -0.49 9.19 -12.96
N ASN A 141 -0.04 10.38 -13.40
CA ASN A 141 -0.13 10.81 -14.79
C ASN A 141 0.77 9.94 -15.70
N LEU A 142 2.02 9.71 -15.31
CA LEU A 142 2.97 8.90 -16.08
C LEU A 142 2.50 7.45 -16.26
N ILE A 143 1.91 6.85 -15.24
CA ILE A 143 1.29 5.51 -15.32
C ILE A 143 0.09 5.51 -16.29
N SER A 144 -0.72 6.59 -16.31
CA SER A 144 -1.82 6.74 -17.26
C SER A 144 -1.31 6.83 -18.71
N ASP A 145 -0.27 7.65 -18.96
CA ASP A 145 0.32 7.82 -20.29
C ASP A 145 1.03 6.53 -20.78
N GLN A 146 1.70 5.81 -19.87
CA GLN A 146 2.26 4.49 -20.17
C GLN A 146 1.17 3.47 -20.49
N THR A 147 0.05 3.47 -19.75
CA THR A 147 -1.09 2.57 -20.02
C THR A 147 -1.74 2.87 -21.37
N ALA A 148 -1.95 4.14 -21.71
CA ALA A 148 -2.44 4.55 -23.03
C ALA A 148 -1.48 4.14 -24.16
N SER A 149 -0.18 4.27 -23.93
CA SER A 149 0.86 3.85 -24.88
C SER A 149 0.90 2.33 -25.08
N GLN A 150 0.71 1.54 -24.02
CA GLN A 150 0.63 0.08 -24.10
C GLN A 150 -0.61 -0.35 -24.91
N ILE A 151 -1.78 0.24 -24.64
CA ILE A 151 -3.02 -0.06 -25.39
C ILE A 151 -2.83 0.26 -26.89
N ALA A 152 -2.15 1.35 -27.24
CA ALA A 152 -1.84 1.69 -28.62
C ALA A 152 -0.86 0.69 -29.27
N LEU A 153 0.14 0.21 -28.51
CA LEU A 153 1.07 -0.83 -28.96
C LEU A 153 0.37 -2.18 -29.18
N ASP A 154 -0.55 -2.57 -28.30
CA ASP A 154 -1.31 -3.81 -28.41
C ASP A 154 -2.26 -3.77 -29.63
N GLN A 155 -2.94 -2.64 -29.86
CA GLN A 155 -3.72 -2.41 -31.08
C GLN A 155 -2.86 -2.49 -32.35
N PHE A 156 -1.66 -1.92 -32.33
CA PHE A 156 -0.73 -2.02 -33.46
C PHE A 156 -0.27 -3.46 -33.69
N GLN A 157 0.05 -4.22 -32.63
CA GLN A 157 0.40 -5.65 -32.74
C GLN A 157 -0.76 -6.48 -33.31
N MET A 158 -2.00 -6.22 -32.91
CA MET A 158 -3.17 -6.90 -33.51
C MET A 158 -3.31 -6.60 -35.00
N SER A 159 -3.16 -5.34 -35.40
CA SER A 159 -3.22 -4.96 -36.82
C SER A 159 -2.04 -5.53 -37.63
N VAL A 160 -0.84 -5.65 -37.06
CA VAL A 160 0.30 -6.32 -37.70
C VAL A 160 -0.01 -7.80 -37.93
N ARG A 161 -0.50 -8.54 -36.92
CA ARG A 161 -0.88 -9.96 -37.10
C ARG A 161 -1.98 -10.14 -38.14
N GLU A 162 -3.00 -9.27 -38.13
CA GLU A 162 -4.04 -9.25 -39.16
C GLU A 162 -3.43 -9.03 -40.57
N LYS A 163 -2.42 -8.16 -40.70
CA LYS A 163 -1.69 -7.97 -41.97
C LYS A 163 -0.83 -9.17 -42.36
N GLU A 164 -0.21 -9.85 -41.40
CA GLU A 164 0.57 -11.07 -41.64
C GLU A 164 -0.33 -12.24 -42.09
N ASP A 165 -1.46 -12.48 -41.43
CA ASP A 165 -2.44 -13.51 -41.82
C ASP A 165 -3.07 -13.21 -43.20
N ASN A 166 -3.38 -11.94 -43.49
CA ASN A 166 -3.83 -11.52 -44.82
C ASN A 166 -2.73 -11.69 -45.89
N MET A 167 -1.47 -11.34 -45.58
CA MET A 167 -0.35 -11.52 -46.51
C MET A 167 -0.16 -13.00 -46.84
N LYS A 168 -0.12 -13.85 -45.81
CA LYS A 168 -0.01 -15.30 -45.97
C LYS A 168 -1.17 -15.87 -46.79
N THR A 169 -2.40 -15.40 -46.58
CA THR A 169 -3.57 -15.79 -47.38
C THR A 169 -3.42 -15.39 -48.86
N VAL A 170 -2.79 -14.24 -49.14
CA VAL A 170 -2.47 -13.81 -50.51
C VAL A 170 -1.33 -14.65 -51.11
N GLU A 171 -0.29 -14.98 -50.35
CA GLU A 171 0.79 -15.89 -50.77
C GLU A 171 0.25 -17.29 -51.11
N ASP A 172 -0.57 -17.86 -50.24
CA ASP A 172 -1.30 -19.12 -50.42
C ASP A 172 -2.16 -19.14 -51.71
N LEU A 173 -2.73 -17.99 -52.11
CA LEU A 173 -3.53 -17.86 -53.33
C LEU A 173 -2.66 -17.65 -54.57
N LEU A 174 -1.54 -16.93 -54.44
CA LEU A 174 -0.57 -16.75 -55.52
C LEU A 174 0.15 -18.06 -55.86
N GLU A 175 0.53 -18.87 -54.87
CA GLU A 175 1.12 -20.20 -55.09
C GLU A 175 0.15 -21.12 -55.85
N LYS A 176 -1.11 -21.21 -55.40
CA LYS A 176 -2.17 -21.96 -56.10
C LYS A 176 -2.39 -21.46 -57.53
N GLY A 177 -2.39 -20.14 -57.73
CA GLY A 177 -2.49 -19.52 -59.05
C GLY A 177 -1.31 -19.85 -59.97
N LEU A 178 -0.08 -19.86 -59.45
CA LEU A 178 1.12 -20.25 -60.19
C LEU A 178 1.10 -21.74 -60.58
N ILE A 179 0.65 -22.62 -59.70
CA ILE A 179 0.46 -24.05 -59.97
C ILE A 179 -0.62 -24.25 -61.06
N GLU A 180 -1.75 -23.55 -60.98
CA GLU A 180 -2.77 -23.60 -62.03
C GLU A 180 -2.27 -23.11 -63.40
N VAL A 181 -1.45 -22.05 -63.42
CA VAL A 181 -0.83 -21.54 -64.66
C VAL A 181 0.17 -22.54 -65.23
N ALA A 182 1.03 -23.14 -64.40
CA ALA A 182 1.97 -24.17 -64.83
C ALA A 182 1.26 -25.39 -65.44
N ASN A 183 0.22 -25.91 -64.78
CA ASN A 183 -0.58 -27.02 -65.29
C ASN A 183 -1.23 -26.68 -66.64
N LYS A 184 -1.82 -25.49 -66.79
CA LYS A 184 -2.44 -25.03 -68.05
C LYS A 184 -1.41 -24.78 -69.17
N GLU A 185 -0.18 -24.37 -68.83
CA GLU A 185 0.92 -24.25 -69.80
C GLU A 185 1.39 -25.64 -70.27
N GLU A 186 1.42 -26.65 -69.40
CA GLU A 186 1.69 -28.05 -69.78
C GLU A 186 0.56 -28.65 -70.64
N GLU A 187 -0.71 -28.43 -70.30
CA GLU A 187 -1.87 -28.79 -71.14
C GLU A 187 -1.77 -28.14 -72.53
N LEU A 188 -1.51 -26.83 -72.59
CA LEU A 188 -1.31 -26.11 -73.86
C LEU A 188 -0.10 -26.65 -74.64
N LYS A 189 0.96 -27.11 -73.98
CA LYS A 189 2.12 -27.72 -74.61
C LYS A 189 1.80 -29.10 -75.18
N ALA A 190 1.05 -29.93 -74.46
CA ALA A 190 0.55 -31.21 -74.96
C ALA A 190 -0.34 -31.03 -76.20
N VAL A 191 -1.32 -30.13 -76.14
CA VAL A 191 -2.21 -29.80 -77.27
C VAL A 191 -1.44 -29.23 -78.47
N ARG A 192 -0.36 -28.46 -78.25
CA ARG A 192 0.52 -27.97 -79.34
C ARG A 192 1.29 -29.10 -80.03
N GLU A 193 1.81 -30.07 -79.27
CA GLU A 193 2.50 -31.24 -79.83
C GLU A 193 1.53 -32.22 -80.51
N GLU A 194 0.31 -32.40 -79.98
CA GLU A 194 -0.76 -33.14 -80.64
C GLU A 194 -1.16 -32.49 -81.98
N ASN A 195 -1.40 -31.16 -82.00
CA ASN A 195 -1.69 -30.43 -83.24
C ASN A 195 -0.55 -30.52 -84.27
N LYS A 196 0.70 -30.62 -83.80
CA LYS A 196 1.88 -30.82 -84.65
C LYS A 196 1.93 -32.24 -85.22
N GLY A 197 1.62 -33.26 -84.40
CA GLY A 197 1.46 -34.66 -84.85
C GLY A 197 0.35 -34.81 -85.88
N LEU A 198 -0.87 -34.34 -85.58
CA LEU A 198 -2.01 -34.33 -86.50
C LEU A 198 -1.71 -33.57 -87.80
N LYS A 199 -0.87 -32.52 -87.75
CA LYS A 199 -0.41 -31.79 -88.94
C LYS A 199 0.62 -32.57 -89.76
N GLN A 200 1.45 -33.40 -89.13
CA GLN A 200 2.34 -34.34 -89.83
C GLN A 200 1.51 -35.44 -90.49
N GLU A 201 0.58 -36.07 -89.76
CA GLU A 201 -0.37 -37.07 -90.30
C GLU A 201 -1.21 -36.51 -91.46
N MET A 202 -1.67 -35.25 -91.38
CA MET A 202 -2.39 -34.59 -92.47
C MET A 202 -1.55 -34.42 -93.74
N GLU A 203 -0.26 -34.07 -93.62
CA GLU A 203 0.63 -33.96 -94.79
C GLU A 203 1.08 -35.34 -95.29
N GLU A 204 1.28 -36.33 -94.41
CA GLU A 204 1.56 -37.73 -94.78
C GLU A 204 0.39 -38.35 -95.56
N LEU A 205 -0.84 -38.24 -95.04
CA LEU A 205 -2.07 -38.66 -95.73
C LEU A 205 -2.23 -37.96 -97.08
N LYS A 206 -1.89 -36.67 -97.15
CA LYS A 206 -1.93 -35.87 -98.39
C LYS A 206 -0.85 -36.29 -99.39
N THR A 207 0.33 -36.74 -98.94
CA THR A 207 1.28 -37.43 -99.82
C THR A 207 0.79 -38.81 -100.25
N MET A 208 0.20 -39.62 -99.37
CA MET A 208 -0.37 -40.92 -99.74
C MET A 208 -1.52 -40.79 -100.75
N VAL A 209 -2.37 -39.76 -100.64
CA VAL A 209 -3.42 -39.45 -101.63
C VAL A 209 -2.81 -39.02 -102.96
N ALA A 210 -1.74 -38.20 -102.96
CA ALA A 210 -1.01 -37.85 -104.17
C ALA A 210 -0.32 -39.07 -104.82
N GLU A 211 0.18 -40.02 -104.02
CA GLU A 211 0.75 -41.30 -104.48
C GLU A 211 -0.33 -42.32 -104.89
N GLN A 212 -1.60 -42.11 -104.53
CA GLN A 212 -2.74 -42.88 -105.03
C GLN A 212 -3.32 -42.37 -106.34
N ALA A 213 -2.95 -41.17 -106.81
CA ALA A 213 -3.33 -40.66 -108.14
C ALA A 213 -3.11 -41.64 -109.33
N PRO A 214 -2.02 -42.43 -109.44
CA PRO A 214 -1.90 -43.47 -110.47
C PRO A 214 -2.94 -44.60 -110.38
N SER A 215 -3.60 -44.80 -109.23
CA SER A 215 -4.71 -45.76 -109.11
C SER A 215 -6.03 -45.23 -109.71
N GLU A 216 -6.18 -43.91 -109.83
CA GLU A 216 -7.33 -43.28 -110.51
C GLU A 216 -7.26 -43.53 -112.03
N SER A 217 -6.07 -43.40 -112.61
CA SER A 217 -5.79 -43.83 -114.00
C SER A 217 -6.04 -45.34 -114.21
N MET A 218 -5.62 -46.19 -113.26
CA MET A 218 -5.91 -47.64 -113.30
C MET A 218 -7.43 -47.92 -113.26
N MET A 219 -8.21 -47.06 -112.60
CA MET A 219 -9.67 -47.18 -112.51
C MET A 219 -10.36 -46.78 -113.83
N GLU A 220 -9.90 -45.73 -114.52
CA GLU A 220 -10.36 -45.39 -115.87
C GLU A 220 -10.06 -46.50 -116.89
N ASP A 221 -8.85 -47.10 -116.85
CA ASP A 221 -8.49 -48.24 -117.70
C ASP A 221 -9.38 -49.47 -117.43
N LEU A 222 -9.66 -49.77 -116.15
CA LEU A 222 -10.60 -50.82 -115.76
C LEU A 222 -12.02 -50.53 -116.27
N GLN A 223 -12.47 -49.28 -116.21
CA GLN A 223 -13.80 -48.88 -116.70
C GLN A 223 -13.90 -48.97 -118.23
N SER A 224 -12.84 -48.64 -118.97
CA SER A 224 -12.74 -48.90 -120.41
C SER A 224 -12.77 -50.40 -120.74
N MET A 225 -12.04 -51.23 -119.99
CA MET A 225 -12.08 -52.69 -120.18
C MET A 225 -13.47 -53.27 -119.90
N ILE A 226 -14.23 -52.75 -118.93
CA ILE A 226 -15.60 -53.19 -118.67
C ILE A 226 -16.51 -52.87 -119.87
N GLN A 227 -16.44 -51.68 -120.44
CA GLN A 227 -17.21 -51.33 -121.64
C GLN A 227 -16.84 -52.21 -122.85
N GLU A 228 -15.56 -52.53 -123.03
CA GLU A 228 -15.11 -53.45 -124.08
C GLU A 228 -15.61 -54.89 -123.87
N LYS A 229 -15.71 -55.33 -122.61
CA LYS A 229 -16.28 -56.63 -122.22
C LYS A 229 -17.78 -56.70 -122.50
N ASP A 230 -18.55 -55.66 -122.18
CA ASP A 230 -20.00 -55.62 -122.42
C ASP A 230 -20.36 -55.68 -123.91
N VAL A 231 -19.56 -55.04 -124.78
CA VAL A 231 -19.70 -55.15 -126.24
C VAL A 231 -19.43 -56.58 -126.72
N LYS A 232 -18.39 -57.24 -126.18
CA LYS A 232 -18.07 -58.64 -126.49
C LYS A 232 -19.14 -59.61 -125.98
N LEU A 233 -19.74 -59.34 -124.81
CA LEU A 233 -20.75 -60.20 -124.19
C LEU A 233 -22.00 -60.30 -125.06
N LYS A 234 -22.50 -59.18 -125.60
CA LYS A 234 -23.64 -59.15 -126.54
C LYS A 234 -23.39 -59.96 -127.81
N SER A 235 -22.16 -59.91 -128.35
CA SER A 235 -21.78 -60.71 -129.53
C SER A 235 -21.73 -62.23 -129.21
N VAL A 236 -21.43 -62.60 -127.96
CA VAL A 236 -21.48 -63.99 -127.50
C VAL A 236 -22.93 -64.46 -127.29
N GLU A 237 -23.86 -63.60 -126.85
CA GLU A 237 -25.28 -63.95 -126.71
C GLU A 237 -25.93 -64.30 -128.08
N GLU A 238 -25.70 -63.49 -129.12
CA GLU A 238 -26.15 -63.81 -130.49
C GLU A 238 -25.54 -65.12 -131.02
N SER A 239 -24.29 -65.40 -130.65
CA SER A 239 -23.58 -66.65 -130.99
C SER A 239 -24.11 -67.87 -130.21
N LEU A 240 -24.61 -67.68 -128.99
CA LEU A 240 -25.14 -68.74 -128.15
C LEU A 240 -26.54 -69.16 -128.62
N GLN A 241 -27.37 -68.21 -129.04
CA GLN A 241 -28.74 -68.48 -129.49
C GLN A 241 -28.77 -69.33 -130.78
N THR A 242 -27.79 -69.14 -131.68
CA THR A 242 -27.62 -70.00 -132.87
C THR A 242 -27.03 -71.38 -132.55
N ALA A 243 -26.25 -71.51 -131.46
CA ALA A 243 -25.76 -72.81 -130.98
C ALA A 243 -26.89 -73.65 -130.32
N GLN A 244 -27.83 -73.02 -129.62
CA GLN A 244 -28.84 -73.72 -128.82
C GLN A 244 -29.83 -74.53 -129.68
N GLU A 245 -30.18 -74.05 -130.87
CA GLU A 245 -31.00 -74.82 -131.84
C GLU A 245 -30.32 -76.15 -132.26
N SER A 246 -28.99 -76.19 -132.31
CA SER A 246 -28.25 -77.41 -132.65
C SER A 246 -28.24 -78.44 -131.50
N SER A 247 -28.28 -77.97 -130.24
CA SER A 247 -28.23 -78.84 -129.05
C SER A 247 -29.41 -79.81 -128.95
N SER A 248 -30.59 -79.35 -129.39
CA SER A 248 -31.84 -80.13 -129.50
C SER A 248 -31.69 -81.47 -130.24
N THR A 249 -30.69 -81.59 -131.13
CA THR A 249 -30.42 -82.83 -131.87
C THR A 249 -29.62 -83.87 -131.08
N ARG A 250 -28.94 -83.47 -130.00
CA ARG A 250 -27.94 -84.31 -129.30
C ARG A 250 -28.49 -85.02 -128.05
N GLU A 251 -29.52 -84.45 -127.43
CA GLU A 251 -30.10 -84.92 -126.17
C GLU A 251 -30.68 -86.36 -126.29
N LYS A 252 -31.22 -86.70 -127.46
CA LYS A 252 -31.73 -88.05 -127.83
C LYS A 252 -30.67 -89.16 -127.90
N ALA A 253 -29.40 -88.87 -127.64
CA ALA A 253 -28.32 -89.85 -127.63
C ALA A 253 -27.95 -90.35 -126.22
N VAL A 254 -28.40 -89.69 -125.16
CA VAL A 254 -27.95 -89.97 -123.77
C VAL A 254 -28.78 -91.04 -123.08
N GLU A 255 -30.07 -91.17 -123.44
CA GLU A 255 -31.03 -92.18 -122.90
C GLU A 255 -30.54 -93.65 -123.00
N ALA A 256 -29.52 -93.92 -123.83
CA ALA A 256 -28.99 -95.26 -124.09
C ALA A 256 -27.89 -95.75 -123.13
N LEU A 257 -27.27 -94.88 -122.32
CA LEU A 257 -26.10 -95.25 -121.50
C LEU A 257 -26.38 -95.37 -119.99
N GLU A 258 -27.38 -94.67 -119.46
CA GLU A 258 -27.66 -94.65 -118.02
C GLU A 258 -28.13 -96.02 -117.48
N GLN A 259 -28.71 -96.88 -118.34
CA GLN A 259 -29.24 -98.19 -117.95
C GLN A 259 -28.17 -99.22 -117.50
N GLN A 260 -26.87 -99.01 -117.79
CA GLN A 260 -25.84 -100.01 -117.47
C GLN A 260 -25.16 -99.82 -116.10
N LEU A 261 -25.23 -98.62 -115.49
CA LEU A 261 -24.59 -98.37 -114.19
C LEU A 261 -25.46 -98.78 -112.99
N ALA A 262 -26.77 -98.91 -113.16
CA ALA A 262 -27.73 -99.21 -112.08
C ALA A 262 -27.62 -100.63 -111.48
N ALA A 263 -26.81 -101.53 -112.05
CA ALA A 263 -26.83 -102.96 -111.74
C ALA A 263 -25.77 -103.45 -110.73
N LEU A 264 -24.82 -102.62 -110.31
CA LEU A 264 -23.70 -103.02 -109.43
C LEU A 264 -23.60 -102.22 -108.11
N GLN A 265 -24.49 -101.25 -107.89
CA GLN A 265 -24.38 -100.28 -106.80
C GLN A 265 -25.26 -100.61 -105.58
N THR A 266 -25.87 -101.81 -105.55
CA THR A 266 -26.95 -102.19 -104.62
C THR A 266 -26.61 -103.29 -103.60
N GLU A 267 -25.37 -103.83 -103.60
CA GLU A 267 -25.04 -105.03 -102.78
C GLU A 267 -24.08 -104.80 -101.59
N MET A 268 -23.67 -103.54 -101.28
CA MET A 268 -22.85 -103.23 -100.09
C MET A 268 -23.35 -102.04 -99.23
N GLU A 269 -24.65 -101.78 -99.21
CA GLU A 269 -25.27 -100.75 -98.35
C GLU A 269 -25.60 -101.26 -96.92
N GLN A 270 -25.11 -102.44 -96.51
CA GLN A 270 -25.45 -103.01 -95.20
C GLN A 270 -24.25 -103.62 -94.44
N LEU A 271 -23.43 -102.76 -93.82
CA LEU A 271 -22.97 -102.94 -92.42
C LEU A 271 -22.15 -101.75 -91.89
N ARG A 272 -22.54 -101.24 -90.70
CA ARG A 272 -21.78 -100.35 -89.78
C ARG A 272 -21.53 -98.89 -90.19
N GLN A 273 -22.39 -98.00 -89.69
CA GLN A 273 -21.92 -96.78 -88.99
C GLN A 273 -21.32 -97.18 -87.62
N LYS A 274 -20.37 -96.39 -87.06
CA LYS A 274 -19.63 -96.77 -85.83
C LYS A 274 -19.06 -95.57 -85.03
N GLU A 275 -19.28 -95.57 -83.70
CA GLU A 275 -18.50 -94.89 -82.62
C GLU A 275 -18.46 -93.33 -82.57
N THR A 276 -18.26 -92.62 -81.44
CA THR A 276 -17.98 -92.89 -79.98
C THR A 276 -18.48 -91.64 -79.17
N THR A 277 -19.15 -91.59 -77.99
CA THR A 277 -18.99 -92.10 -76.58
C THR A 277 -17.85 -91.44 -75.77
N GLN A 278 -17.87 -91.16 -74.44
CA GLN A 278 -18.70 -91.62 -73.27
C GLN A 278 -18.57 -90.66 -72.02
N VAL A 279 -18.95 -91.12 -70.78
CA VAL A 279 -18.72 -90.56 -69.38
C VAL A 279 -19.46 -89.25 -69.00
N SER A 280 -20.04 -88.94 -67.80
CA SER A 280 -20.26 -89.54 -66.44
C SER A 280 -19.18 -89.27 -65.33
N SER A 281 -19.36 -89.38 -63.97
CA SER A 281 -20.53 -89.26 -63.03
C SER A 281 -20.15 -89.55 -61.53
N SER A 282 -20.44 -88.68 -60.52
CA SER A 282 -20.45 -89.00 -59.06
C SER A 282 -21.04 -87.87 -58.16
N ASP A 283 -21.72 -88.19 -57.05
CA ASP A 283 -22.39 -87.22 -56.14
C ASP A 283 -22.64 -87.78 -54.70
N ALA A 284 -21.60 -87.90 -53.87
CA ALA A 284 -21.70 -88.60 -52.57
C ALA A 284 -20.98 -87.95 -51.35
N GLU A 285 -20.12 -86.95 -51.55
CA GLU A 285 -19.27 -86.42 -50.45
C GLU A 285 -19.86 -85.18 -49.74
N LEU A 286 -20.77 -84.45 -50.39
CA LEU A 286 -21.29 -83.16 -49.91
C LEU A 286 -22.05 -83.24 -48.57
N GLN A 287 -22.82 -84.31 -48.34
CA GLN A 287 -23.68 -84.42 -47.14
C GLN A 287 -22.90 -84.52 -45.83
N LYS A 288 -21.62 -84.94 -45.86
CA LYS A 288 -20.83 -85.16 -44.63
C LYS A 288 -20.29 -83.86 -44.02
N LEU A 289 -19.98 -82.87 -44.84
CA LEU A 289 -19.46 -81.57 -44.39
C LEU A 289 -20.56 -80.68 -43.80
N GLN A 290 -21.78 -80.76 -44.35
CA GLN A 290 -22.90 -79.91 -43.93
C GLN A 290 -23.32 -80.13 -42.47
N ALA A 291 -23.12 -81.34 -41.92
CA ALA A 291 -23.38 -81.66 -40.52
C ALA A 291 -22.37 -81.05 -39.54
N GLN A 292 -21.15 -80.68 -40.00
CA GLN A 292 -20.11 -80.15 -39.12
C GLN A 292 -20.19 -78.63 -38.91
N LEU A 293 -20.75 -77.87 -39.86
CA LEU A 293 -21.02 -76.44 -39.66
C LEU A 293 -22.12 -76.18 -38.62
N ALA A 294 -23.25 -76.90 -38.72
CA ALA A 294 -24.40 -76.70 -37.84
C ALA A 294 -24.07 -76.84 -36.34
N ALA A 295 -23.12 -77.70 -35.99
CA ALA A 295 -22.64 -77.88 -34.62
C ALA A 295 -21.81 -76.69 -34.10
N LYS A 296 -21.16 -75.93 -34.99
CA LYS A 296 -20.34 -74.75 -34.61
C LYS A 296 -21.17 -73.49 -34.45
N ASP A 297 -22.21 -73.29 -35.26
CA ASP A 297 -23.13 -72.15 -35.10
C ASP A 297 -23.86 -72.18 -33.73
N GLN A 298 -24.18 -73.38 -33.24
CA GLN A 298 -24.88 -73.57 -31.96
C GLN A 298 -23.99 -73.22 -30.74
N GLU A 299 -22.67 -73.44 -30.85
CA GLU A 299 -21.67 -73.08 -29.83
C GLU A 299 -21.51 -71.54 -29.71
N ILE A 300 -21.54 -70.85 -30.86
CA ILE A 300 -21.45 -69.38 -30.94
C ILE A 300 -22.65 -68.71 -30.27
N GLN A 301 -23.87 -69.23 -30.46
CA GLN A 301 -25.08 -68.65 -29.87
C GLN A 301 -25.09 -68.71 -28.33
N MET A 302 -24.57 -69.78 -27.72
CA MET A 302 -24.49 -69.87 -26.25
C MET A 302 -23.53 -68.82 -25.66
N LEU A 303 -22.36 -68.65 -26.28
CA LEU A 303 -21.37 -67.65 -25.84
C LEU A 303 -21.90 -66.21 -25.95
N GLN A 304 -22.69 -65.90 -26.99
CA GLN A 304 -23.37 -64.61 -27.11
C GLN A 304 -24.44 -64.38 -26.02
N ALA A 305 -25.16 -65.43 -25.60
CA ALA A 305 -26.13 -65.34 -24.51
C ALA A 305 -25.45 -65.10 -23.16
N GLU A 306 -24.36 -65.83 -22.86
CA GLU A 306 -23.63 -65.70 -21.59
C GLU A 306 -22.92 -64.35 -21.44
N MET A 307 -22.33 -63.82 -22.52
CA MET A 307 -21.81 -62.45 -22.56
C MET A 307 -22.89 -61.41 -22.23
N LYS A 308 -24.10 -61.57 -22.79
CA LYS A 308 -25.22 -60.66 -22.55
C LYS A 308 -25.75 -60.73 -21.10
N ALA A 309 -25.67 -61.91 -20.46
CA ALA A 309 -25.98 -62.08 -19.05
C ALA A 309 -24.93 -61.39 -18.14
N ARG A 310 -23.63 -61.55 -18.44
CA ARG A 310 -22.54 -60.89 -17.70
C ARG A 310 -22.66 -59.37 -17.71
N THR A 311 -22.92 -58.75 -18.87
CA THR A 311 -23.07 -57.30 -18.97
C THR A 311 -24.20 -56.76 -18.08
N LYS A 312 -25.31 -57.51 -17.94
CA LYS A 312 -26.43 -57.11 -17.08
C LYS A 312 -26.09 -57.21 -15.59
N ALA A 313 -25.43 -58.30 -15.17
CA ALA A 313 -25.00 -58.48 -13.79
C ALA A 313 -24.00 -57.39 -13.33
N VAL A 314 -23.08 -56.96 -14.21
CA VAL A 314 -22.15 -55.85 -13.92
C VAL A 314 -22.90 -54.52 -13.74
N SER A 315 -23.93 -54.26 -14.55
CA SER A 315 -24.76 -53.04 -14.41
C SER A 315 -25.45 -52.99 -13.04
N GLU A 316 -26.08 -54.10 -12.63
CA GLU A 316 -26.80 -54.21 -11.35
C GLU A 316 -25.85 -54.10 -10.14
N GLN A 317 -24.60 -54.55 -10.29
CA GLN A 317 -23.56 -54.43 -9.27
C GLN A 317 -23.01 -52.99 -9.11
N VAL A 318 -23.02 -52.18 -10.19
CA VAL A 318 -22.63 -50.75 -10.12
C VAL A 318 -23.70 -49.93 -9.39
N GLU A 319 -24.98 -50.16 -9.65
CA GLU A 319 -26.08 -49.46 -8.94
C GLU A 319 -26.07 -49.76 -7.43
N GLN A 320 -25.81 -51.02 -7.02
CA GLN A 320 -25.65 -51.36 -5.61
C GLN A 320 -24.48 -50.65 -4.93
N MET A 321 -23.35 -50.46 -5.65
CA MET A 321 -22.18 -49.77 -5.10
C MET A 321 -22.45 -48.26 -4.90
N GLN A 322 -23.13 -47.63 -5.86
CA GLN A 322 -23.56 -46.23 -5.79
C GLN A 322 -24.46 -45.97 -4.57
N GLN A 323 -25.34 -46.92 -4.23
CA GLN A 323 -26.35 -46.74 -3.18
C GLN A 323 -25.77 -46.86 -1.76
N GLN A 324 -24.73 -47.67 -1.55
CA GLN A 324 -24.10 -47.86 -0.23
C GLN A 324 -23.26 -46.68 0.26
N GLN A 325 -22.83 -45.77 -0.63
CA GLN A 325 -21.98 -44.62 -0.25
C GLN A 325 -22.76 -43.45 0.39
N SER A 326 -24.08 -43.61 0.59
CA SER A 326 -25.00 -42.55 1.03
C SER A 326 -25.17 -42.42 2.56
N GLN A 327 -24.44 -43.18 3.38
CA GLN A 327 -24.57 -43.19 4.84
C GLN A 327 -23.26 -42.82 5.57
N ALA A 328 -22.86 -41.56 5.47
CA ALA A 328 -21.93 -40.90 6.38
C ALA A 328 -22.46 -39.50 6.76
N ALA A 329 -22.08 -39.01 7.93
CA ALA A 329 -22.69 -37.81 8.53
C ALA A 329 -22.52 -36.54 7.67
N VAL A 330 -23.55 -35.70 7.64
CA VAL A 330 -23.59 -34.41 6.94
C VAL A 330 -22.45 -33.50 7.42
N PRO A 331 -21.45 -33.15 6.57
CA PRO A 331 -20.50 -32.08 6.86
C PRO A 331 -21.22 -30.73 6.77
N SER A 332 -20.71 -29.70 7.45
CA SER A 332 -21.33 -28.37 7.33
C SER A 332 -21.27 -27.87 5.88
N LYS A 333 -22.30 -27.14 5.45
CA LYS A 333 -22.38 -26.56 4.10
C LYS A 333 -21.17 -25.64 3.81
N GLU A 334 -20.65 -25.00 4.85
CA GLU A 334 -19.45 -24.16 4.81
C GLU A 334 -18.18 -24.98 4.56
N LEU A 335 -18.00 -26.13 5.23
CA LEU A 335 -16.86 -27.02 4.96
C LEU A 335 -16.90 -27.59 3.53
N LEU A 336 -18.06 -27.96 3.02
CA LEU A 336 -18.20 -28.41 1.62
C LEU A 336 -17.92 -27.28 0.62
N SER A 337 -18.33 -26.04 0.93
CA SER A 337 -17.99 -24.87 0.10
C SER A 337 -16.50 -24.57 0.14
N ALA A 338 -15.86 -24.65 1.32
CA ALA A 338 -14.43 -24.40 1.49
C ALA A 338 -13.56 -25.49 0.85
N LEU A 339 -13.97 -26.77 0.90
CA LEU A 339 -13.31 -27.83 0.12
C LEU A 339 -13.44 -27.55 -1.39
N SER A 340 -14.65 -27.29 -1.88
CA SER A 340 -14.88 -27.00 -3.31
C SER A 340 -14.04 -25.81 -3.81
N GLU A 341 -13.91 -24.75 -3.01
CA GLU A 341 -13.04 -23.61 -3.32
C GLU A 341 -11.55 -23.98 -3.28
N LYS A 342 -11.11 -24.83 -2.34
CA LYS A 342 -9.72 -25.30 -2.25
C LYS A 342 -9.36 -26.29 -3.36
N ASP A 343 -10.27 -27.20 -3.71
CA ASP A 343 -10.12 -28.12 -4.85
C ASP A 343 -10.04 -27.33 -6.16
N LYS A 344 -10.84 -26.26 -6.31
CA LYS A 344 -10.69 -25.33 -7.45
C LYS A 344 -9.33 -24.63 -7.43
N GLN A 345 -8.92 -24.03 -6.32
CA GLN A 345 -7.60 -23.37 -6.20
C GLN A 345 -6.44 -24.32 -6.49
N VAL A 346 -6.55 -25.59 -6.08
CA VAL A 346 -5.57 -26.64 -6.40
C VAL A 346 -5.61 -27.00 -7.90
N SER A 347 -6.79 -27.07 -8.51
CA SER A 347 -6.92 -27.33 -9.96
C SER A 347 -6.41 -26.17 -10.81
N ASP A 348 -6.67 -24.92 -10.41
CA ASP A 348 -6.19 -23.71 -11.09
C ASP A 348 -4.64 -23.65 -11.00
N LEU A 349 -4.06 -23.85 -9.80
CA LEU A 349 -2.60 -23.92 -9.60
C LEU A 349 -1.95 -25.11 -10.32
N GLN A 350 -2.65 -26.24 -10.47
CA GLN A 350 -2.15 -27.38 -11.28
C GLN A 350 -2.10 -27.06 -12.77
N ALA A 351 -3.05 -26.26 -13.28
CA ALA A 351 -3.02 -25.77 -14.66
C ALA A 351 -1.86 -24.77 -14.88
N GLU A 352 -1.68 -23.80 -13.98
CA GLU A 352 -0.56 -22.85 -14.03
C GLU A 352 0.80 -23.58 -13.98
N LEU A 353 0.96 -24.58 -13.12
CA LEU A 353 2.18 -25.41 -13.04
C LEU A 353 2.41 -26.28 -14.29
N ALA A 354 1.37 -26.64 -15.03
CA ALA A 354 1.49 -27.34 -16.31
C ALA A 354 1.91 -26.36 -17.42
N GLU A 355 1.27 -25.20 -17.52
CA GLU A 355 1.60 -24.16 -18.52
C GLU A 355 3.03 -23.62 -18.33
N LEU A 356 3.45 -23.36 -17.08
CA LEU A 356 4.83 -22.98 -16.76
C LEU A 356 5.83 -24.08 -17.14
N ARG A 357 5.48 -25.37 -16.96
CA ARG A 357 6.33 -26.49 -17.37
C ARG A 357 6.46 -26.57 -18.89
N ASP A 358 5.35 -26.49 -19.62
CA ASP A 358 5.35 -26.55 -21.08
C ASP A 358 6.07 -25.34 -21.70
N SER A 359 5.96 -24.15 -21.08
CA SER A 359 6.76 -22.98 -21.43
C SER A 359 8.26 -23.22 -21.24
N VAL A 360 8.68 -23.76 -20.09
CA VAL A 360 10.10 -24.13 -19.84
C VAL A 360 10.59 -25.21 -20.81
N GLU A 361 9.77 -26.21 -21.12
CA GLU A 361 10.07 -27.27 -22.09
C GLU A 361 10.22 -26.70 -23.51
N LEU A 362 9.38 -25.72 -23.89
CA LEU A 362 9.46 -24.99 -25.16
C LEU A 362 10.71 -24.11 -25.24
N HIS A 363 11.05 -23.39 -24.16
CA HIS A 363 12.29 -22.61 -24.08
C HIS A 363 13.54 -23.50 -24.14
N ARG A 364 13.50 -24.70 -23.52
CA ARG A 364 14.55 -25.72 -23.60
C ARG A 364 14.73 -26.23 -25.04
N LYS A 365 13.64 -26.56 -25.74
CA LYS A 365 13.65 -26.96 -27.16
C LYS A 365 14.24 -25.85 -28.05
N LYS A 366 13.75 -24.62 -27.93
CA LYS A 366 14.29 -23.45 -28.65
C LYS A 366 15.78 -23.22 -28.38
N ASN A 367 16.25 -23.42 -27.14
CA ASN A 367 17.67 -23.29 -26.83
C ASN A 367 18.53 -24.40 -27.46
N ASN A 368 18.03 -25.64 -27.50
CA ASN A 368 18.70 -26.75 -28.20
C ASN A 368 18.75 -26.52 -29.71
N GLU A 369 17.63 -26.11 -30.34
CA GLU A 369 17.62 -25.74 -31.76
C GLU A 369 18.62 -24.63 -32.08
N LEU A 370 18.72 -23.60 -31.23
CA LEU A 370 19.72 -22.53 -31.40
C LEU A 370 21.16 -23.05 -31.26
N ARG A 371 21.41 -24.03 -30.37
CA ARG A 371 22.72 -24.68 -30.27
C ARG A 371 23.04 -25.52 -31.51
N GLU A 372 22.09 -26.27 -32.03
CA GLU A 372 22.25 -27.07 -33.26
C GLU A 372 22.47 -26.16 -34.49
N LYS A 373 21.69 -25.10 -34.63
CA LYS A 373 21.85 -24.08 -35.70
C LYS A 373 23.19 -23.36 -35.59
N ASN A 374 23.62 -22.96 -34.39
CA ASN A 374 24.94 -22.35 -34.17
C ASN A 374 26.10 -23.34 -34.41
N TRP A 375 25.94 -24.61 -34.02
CA TRP A 375 26.95 -25.65 -34.24
C TRP A 375 27.10 -25.96 -35.74
N SER A 376 25.99 -26.11 -36.48
CA SER A 376 26.01 -26.29 -37.93
C SER A 376 26.57 -25.07 -38.67
N ALA A 377 26.27 -23.85 -38.21
CA ALA A 377 26.90 -22.63 -38.74
C ALA A 377 28.42 -22.60 -38.47
N MET A 378 28.86 -23.02 -37.28
CA MET A 378 30.29 -23.13 -36.94
C MET A 378 31.01 -24.20 -37.78
N GLU A 379 30.35 -25.34 -38.04
CA GLU A 379 30.85 -26.40 -38.91
C GLU A 379 30.96 -25.92 -40.38
N ALA A 380 29.95 -25.21 -40.88
CA ALA A 380 29.98 -24.60 -42.21
C ALA A 380 31.06 -23.50 -42.36
N LEU A 381 31.28 -22.70 -41.31
CA LEU A 381 32.37 -21.73 -41.26
C LEU A 381 33.74 -22.42 -41.26
N SER A 382 33.95 -23.46 -40.45
CA SER A 382 35.21 -24.21 -40.43
C SER A 382 35.47 -24.96 -41.75
N ALA A 383 34.42 -25.50 -42.38
CA ALA A 383 34.51 -26.11 -43.71
C ALA A 383 34.89 -25.09 -44.79
N THR A 384 34.30 -23.89 -44.77
CA THR A 384 34.65 -22.82 -45.73
C THR A 384 36.04 -22.23 -45.47
N GLU A 385 36.45 -22.07 -44.21
CA GLU A 385 37.81 -21.72 -43.81
C GLU A 385 38.83 -22.73 -44.34
N SER A 386 38.60 -24.03 -44.11
CA SER A 386 39.45 -25.13 -44.61
C SER A 386 39.55 -25.14 -46.14
N ILE A 387 38.44 -24.93 -46.85
CA ILE A 387 38.42 -24.79 -48.32
C ILE A 387 39.21 -23.55 -48.78
N LEU A 388 39.10 -22.42 -48.08
CA LEU A 388 39.85 -21.19 -48.41
C LEU A 388 41.35 -21.33 -48.11
N GLN A 389 41.72 -21.94 -46.98
CA GLN A 389 43.11 -22.23 -46.63
C GLN A 389 43.75 -23.22 -47.63
N GLY A 390 43.00 -24.23 -48.07
CA GLY A 390 43.39 -25.15 -49.13
C GLY A 390 43.57 -24.46 -50.49
N LYS A 391 42.62 -23.60 -50.89
CA LYS A 391 42.71 -22.79 -52.12
C LYS A 391 43.90 -21.83 -52.08
N LEU A 392 44.13 -21.15 -50.95
CA LEU A 392 45.26 -20.24 -50.75
C LEU A 392 46.59 -21.00 -50.84
N SER A 393 46.71 -22.13 -50.14
CA SER A 393 47.89 -23.01 -50.19
C SER A 393 48.16 -23.55 -51.60
N LYS A 394 47.11 -23.81 -52.38
CA LYS A 394 47.21 -24.21 -53.78
C LYS A 394 47.66 -23.04 -54.67
N ALA A 395 47.01 -21.88 -54.57
CA ALA A 395 47.34 -20.70 -55.37
C ALA A 395 48.76 -20.17 -55.10
N VAL A 396 49.24 -20.25 -53.86
CA VAL A 396 50.65 -19.94 -53.51
C VAL A 396 51.62 -20.89 -54.21
N LYS A 397 51.32 -22.19 -54.25
CA LYS A 397 52.14 -23.17 -54.99
C LYS A 397 52.08 -22.96 -56.50
N GLU A 398 50.90 -22.71 -57.07
CA GLU A 398 50.74 -22.45 -58.51
C GLU A 398 51.46 -21.16 -58.93
N ASN A 399 51.39 -20.08 -58.14
CA ASN A 399 52.18 -18.87 -58.37
C ASN A 399 53.69 -19.11 -58.23
N GLN A 400 54.13 -19.90 -57.24
CA GLN A 400 55.54 -20.26 -57.09
C GLN A 400 56.06 -21.07 -58.29
N THR A 401 55.30 -22.06 -58.75
CA THR A 401 55.65 -22.84 -59.95
C THR A 401 55.62 -21.99 -61.22
N ALA A 402 54.65 -21.09 -61.38
CA ALA A 402 54.58 -20.17 -62.51
C ALA A 402 55.74 -19.15 -62.50
N LEU A 403 56.17 -18.70 -61.31
CA LEU A 403 57.35 -17.86 -61.14
C LEU A 403 58.62 -18.62 -61.52
N GLU A 404 58.80 -19.86 -61.03
CA GLU A 404 59.94 -20.72 -61.38
C GLU A 404 59.99 -21.04 -62.89
N MET A 405 58.83 -21.30 -63.51
CA MET A 405 58.72 -21.46 -64.97
C MET A 405 59.07 -20.18 -65.73
N CYS A 406 58.53 -19.03 -65.34
CA CYS A 406 58.84 -17.75 -65.97
C CYS A 406 60.33 -17.38 -65.81
N GLN A 407 60.93 -17.67 -64.65
CA GLN A 407 62.36 -17.51 -64.40
C GLN A 407 63.21 -18.46 -65.25
N ALA A 408 62.75 -19.69 -65.50
CA ALA A 408 63.39 -20.65 -66.40
C ALA A 408 63.26 -20.24 -67.87
N GLU A 409 62.07 -19.82 -68.33
CA GLU A 409 61.85 -19.29 -69.68
C GLU A 409 62.65 -18.01 -69.94
N CYS A 410 62.75 -17.12 -68.96
CA CYS A 410 63.61 -15.94 -69.00
C CYS A 410 65.09 -16.33 -69.17
N ARG A 411 65.58 -17.27 -68.36
CA ARG A 411 66.92 -17.86 -68.52
C ARG A 411 67.12 -18.42 -69.93
N ASP A 412 66.22 -19.27 -70.41
CA ASP A 412 66.27 -19.91 -71.73
C ASP A 412 66.25 -18.92 -72.90
N VAL A 413 65.44 -17.86 -72.81
CA VAL A 413 65.39 -16.79 -73.82
C VAL A 413 66.70 -16.01 -73.84
N LEU A 414 67.22 -15.64 -72.67
CA LEU A 414 68.49 -14.92 -72.55
C LEU A 414 69.68 -15.75 -73.06
N GLN A 415 69.73 -17.04 -72.74
CA GLN A 415 70.71 -17.98 -73.30
C GLN A 415 70.63 -18.09 -74.82
N ARG A 416 69.40 -18.16 -75.38
CA ARG A 416 69.17 -18.27 -76.82
C ARG A 416 69.53 -17.00 -77.59
N LEU A 417 69.40 -15.83 -76.96
CA LEU A 417 69.79 -14.54 -77.53
C LEU A 417 71.31 -14.30 -77.46
N LEU A 418 71.98 -14.79 -76.41
CA LEU A 418 73.40 -14.53 -76.13
C LEU A 418 74.21 -15.84 -75.93
N PRO A 419 74.23 -16.78 -76.90
CA PRO A 419 74.85 -18.11 -76.75
C PRO A 419 76.39 -18.10 -76.67
N HIS A 420 77.03 -16.93 -76.75
CA HIS A 420 78.47 -16.76 -76.56
C HIS A 420 78.84 -16.35 -75.11
N VAL A 421 77.85 -16.07 -74.27
CA VAL A 421 78.02 -15.72 -72.85
C VAL A 421 78.13 -17.00 -72.01
N PRO A 422 79.17 -17.17 -71.16
CA PRO A 422 79.27 -18.32 -70.26
C PRO A 422 78.25 -18.25 -69.13
N LEU A 423 77.72 -19.40 -68.72
CA LEU A 423 76.52 -19.50 -67.87
C LEU A 423 76.79 -20.27 -66.56
N PRO A 424 76.56 -19.66 -65.38
CA PRO A 424 76.61 -20.36 -64.10
C PRO A 424 75.42 -21.31 -63.91
N SER A 425 75.66 -22.47 -63.30
CA SER A 425 74.63 -23.46 -62.95
C SER A 425 74.07 -23.23 -61.54
N GLU A 426 73.50 -22.05 -61.29
CA GLU A 426 72.99 -21.66 -59.98
C GLU A 426 71.46 -21.77 -59.87
N GLN A 427 70.98 -22.18 -58.69
CA GLN A 427 69.54 -22.43 -58.46
C GLN A 427 68.76 -21.11 -58.35
N ASN A 428 69.28 -20.13 -57.60
CA ASN A 428 68.66 -18.82 -57.41
C ASN A 428 68.67 -17.99 -58.71
N HIS A 429 67.52 -17.40 -59.05
CA HIS A 429 67.40 -16.58 -60.26
C HIS A 429 68.03 -15.20 -60.12
N GLN A 430 68.07 -14.61 -58.92
CA GLN A 430 68.62 -13.26 -58.71
C GLN A 430 70.16 -13.25 -58.77
N GLU A 431 70.81 -14.27 -58.22
CA GLU A 431 72.27 -14.45 -58.27
C GLU A 431 72.73 -14.80 -59.70
N TRP A 432 71.96 -15.66 -60.39
CA TRP A 432 72.14 -15.96 -61.82
C TRP A 432 71.99 -14.71 -62.72
N LEU A 433 71.02 -13.83 -62.46
CA LEU A 433 70.82 -12.62 -63.26
C LEU A 433 72.02 -11.66 -63.16
N HIS A 434 72.57 -11.42 -61.96
CA HIS A 434 73.71 -10.51 -61.79
C HIS A 434 75.01 -11.05 -62.41
N THR A 435 75.22 -12.37 -62.38
CA THR A 435 76.36 -12.99 -63.08
C THR A 435 76.20 -12.97 -64.60
N PHE A 436 74.97 -13.18 -65.11
CA PHE A 436 74.66 -13.02 -66.52
C PHE A 436 74.83 -11.56 -67.00
N GLU A 437 74.36 -10.58 -66.22
CA GLU A 437 74.50 -9.13 -66.50
C GLU A 437 75.97 -8.73 -66.73
N GLY A 438 76.88 -9.18 -65.85
CA GLY A 438 78.32 -8.95 -66.00
C GLY A 438 78.90 -9.59 -67.27
N ALA A 439 78.56 -10.84 -67.56
CA ALA A 439 79.10 -11.57 -68.71
C ALA A 439 78.50 -11.11 -70.07
N VAL A 440 77.28 -10.55 -70.07
CA VAL A 440 76.71 -9.84 -71.24
C VAL A 440 77.44 -8.52 -71.49
N ALA A 441 77.82 -7.78 -70.45
CA ALA A 441 78.58 -6.53 -70.61
C ALA A 441 79.93 -6.76 -71.33
N GLU A 442 80.55 -7.93 -71.14
CA GLU A 442 81.75 -8.35 -71.88
C GLU A 442 81.44 -8.79 -73.33
N SER A 443 80.34 -9.50 -73.57
CA SER A 443 79.99 -10.03 -74.90
C SER A 443 79.28 -9.02 -75.83
N SER A 444 78.76 -7.90 -75.31
CA SER A 444 78.00 -6.88 -76.07
C SER A 444 78.85 -6.10 -77.11
N ALA A 445 80.17 -6.31 -77.15
CA ALA A 445 81.07 -5.68 -78.10
C ALA A 445 80.94 -6.21 -79.56
N ALA A 446 80.14 -7.26 -79.82
CA ALA A 446 80.17 -8.00 -81.08
C ALA A 446 78.82 -8.07 -81.84
N LEU A 447 78.69 -7.15 -82.80
CA LEU A 447 77.87 -7.26 -84.04
C LEU A 447 76.33 -7.19 -83.91
N SER A 448 75.67 -6.99 -85.06
CA SER A 448 74.28 -6.54 -85.16
C SER A 448 73.58 -6.98 -86.45
N THR A 449 72.26 -6.78 -86.49
CA THR A 449 71.39 -6.66 -87.70
C THR A 449 71.03 -7.92 -88.52
N PRO A 450 69.89 -7.91 -89.28
CA PRO A 450 69.09 -9.13 -89.50
C PRO A 450 68.62 -9.38 -90.97
N ALA A 451 67.82 -10.44 -91.18
CA ALA A 451 66.87 -10.62 -92.29
C ALA A 451 65.64 -11.43 -91.76
N SER A 452 64.37 -11.23 -92.14
CA SER A 452 63.66 -10.64 -93.30
C SER A 452 63.26 -11.65 -94.40
N GLY A 453 61.97 -11.64 -94.77
CA GLY A 453 61.48 -12.18 -96.06
C GLY A 453 60.33 -13.19 -96.00
N ASP A 454 59.07 -12.71 -95.92
CA ASP A 454 57.88 -13.42 -96.44
C ASP A 454 56.68 -12.44 -96.51
N SER A 455 56.36 -11.89 -97.69
CA SER A 455 55.54 -10.64 -97.77
C SER A 455 54.10 -10.80 -98.26
N GLU A 456 53.75 -11.86 -98.99
CA GLU A 456 52.48 -11.91 -99.75
C GLU A 456 51.46 -12.84 -99.09
N ARG A 457 51.87 -14.05 -98.70
CA ARG A 457 51.12 -14.89 -97.75
C ARG A 457 50.96 -14.21 -96.38
N ALA A 458 51.81 -13.24 -96.07
CA ALA A 458 51.66 -12.39 -94.90
C ALA A 458 50.53 -11.36 -95.05
N ALA A 459 50.16 -10.92 -96.27
CA ALA A 459 49.15 -9.88 -96.47
C ALA A 459 47.71 -10.37 -96.21
N GLU A 460 47.34 -11.56 -96.71
CA GLU A 460 46.04 -12.16 -96.40
C GLU A 460 45.94 -12.53 -94.91
N LYS A 461 47.00 -13.13 -94.35
CA LYS A 461 47.10 -13.42 -92.92
C LYS A 461 47.08 -12.16 -92.05
N LEU A 462 47.66 -11.05 -92.51
CA LEU A 462 47.60 -9.76 -91.83
C LEU A 462 46.15 -9.28 -91.78
N LYS A 463 45.40 -9.36 -92.89
CA LYS A 463 43.98 -8.99 -92.91
C LYS A 463 43.11 -9.89 -92.03
N GLU A 464 43.31 -11.21 -92.06
CA GLU A 464 42.63 -12.13 -91.14
C GLU A 464 42.99 -11.84 -89.67
N ALA A 465 44.26 -11.52 -89.40
CA ALA A 465 44.72 -11.12 -88.07
C ALA A 465 44.19 -9.73 -87.65
N GLU A 466 44.02 -8.78 -88.56
CA GLU A 466 43.39 -7.46 -88.29
C GLU A 466 41.91 -7.62 -87.95
N GLU A 467 41.18 -8.46 -88.70
CA GLU A 467 39.76 -8.75 -88.41
C GLU A 467 39.62 -9.52 -87.08
N ALA A 468 40.49 -10.50 -86.80
CA ALA A 468 40.54 -11.19 -85.51
C ALA A 468 40.98 -10.27 -84.35
N GLN A 469 41.96 -9.39 -84.56
CA GLN A 469 42.41 -8.38 -83.60
C GLN A 469 41.28 -7.41 -83.27
N LYS A 470 40.46 -7.01 -84.26
CA LYS A 470 39.31 -6.13 -84.06
C LYS A 470 38.19 -6.81 -83.26
N ILE A 471 37.97 -8.11 -83.42
CA ILE A 471 37.07 -8.90 -82.58
C ILE A 471 37.64 -8.98 -81.15
N LEU A 472 38.90 -9.42 -81.01
CA LEU A 472 39.58 -9.54 -79.73
C LEU A 472 39.62 -8.20 -78.96
N GLN A 473 39.84 -7.08 -79.65
CA GLN A 473 39.78 -5.74 -79.05
C GLN A 473 38.39 -5.42 -78.51
N LYS A 474 37.32 -5.69 -79.28
CA LYS A 474 35.94 -5.49 -78.82
C LYS A 474 35.60 -6.38 -77.62
N ASP A 475 36.11 -7.60 -77.59
CA ASP A 475 35.93 -8.52 -76.46
C ASP A 475 36.72 -8.01 -75.25
N CYS A 476 37.95 -7.53 -75.40
CA CYS A 476 38.72 -6.85 -74.35
C CYS A 476 38.04 -5.57 -73.84
N GLU A 477 37.40 -4.77 -74.70
CA GLU A 477 36.60 -3.60 -74.31
C GLU A 477 35.35 -4.03 -73.51
N THR A 478 34.72 -5.14 -73.91
CA THR A 478 33.59 -5.73 -73.18
C THR A 478 34.02 -6.26 -71.81
N TYR A 479 35.13 -6.99 -71.72
CA TYR A 479 35.70 -7.44 -70.45
C TYR A 479 36.09 -6.28 -69.54
N LYS A 480 36.69 -5.21 -70.06
CA LYS A 480 36.98 -3.98 -69.29
C LYS A 480 35.71 -3.36 -68.70
N LYS A 481 34.62 -3.29 -69.48
CA LYS A 481 33.32 -2.78 -69.01
C LYS A 481 32.73 -3.66 -67.90
N VAL A 482 32.74 -4.98 -68.07
CA VAL A 482 32.26 -5.93 -67.06
C VAL A 482 33.12 -5.86 -65.79
N LEU A 483 34.44 -5.75 -65.91
CA LEU A 483 35.33 -5.60 -64.77
C LEU A 483 35.03 -4.32 -63.97
N ALA A 484 34.89 -3.16 -64.63
CA ALA A 484 34.52 -1.91 -63.98
C ALA A 484 33.12 -1.96 -63.33
N GLU A 485 32.17 -2.69 -63.93
CA GLU A 485 30.85 -2.92 -63.34
C GLU A 485 30.91 -3.83 -62.10
N THR A 486 31.72 -4.90 -62.13
CA THR A 486 31.92 -5.77 -60.96
C THR A 486 32.71 -5.10 -59.84
N GLU A 487 33.75 -4.32 -60.16
CA GLU A 487 34.50 -3.48 -59.21
C GLU A 487 33.56 -2.45 -58.55
N GLY A 488 32.72 -1.78 -59.36
CA GLY A 488 31.68 -0.87 -58.87
C GLY A 488 30.55 -1.54 -58.09
N ILE A 489 30.38 -2.87 -58.15
CA ILE A 489 29.49 -3.63 -57.26
C ILE A 489 30.22 -4.00 -55.97
N LEU A 490 31.45 -4.51 -56.07
CA LEU A 490 32.29 -4.90 -54.92
C LEU A 490 32.56 -3.71 -54.00
N GLN A 491 32.89 -2.53 -54.53
CA GLN A 491 33.10 -1.34 -53.70
C GLN A 491 31.81 -0.91 -52.97
N ARG A 492 30.64 -1.06 -53.58
CA ARG A 492 29.35 -0.77 -52.91
C ARG A 492 29.04 -1.79 -51.81
N LEU A 493 29.35 -3.06 -52.04
CA LEU A 493 29.22 -4.11 -51.02
C LEU A 493 30.19 -3.89 -49.85
N GLN A 494 31.46 -3.59 -50.13
CA GLN A 494 32.46 -3.26 -49.10
C GLN A 494 32.00 -2.07 -48.25
N ASN A 495 31.66 -0.94 -48.88
CA ASN A 495 31.18 0.25 -48.16
C ASN A 495 29.93 -0.06 -47.32
N SER A 496 29.01 -0.91 -47.82
CA SER A 496 27.81 -1.33 -47.09
C SER A 496 28.12 -2.21 -45.88
N VAL A 497 29.12 -3.09 -45.98
CA VAL A 497 29.59 -3.93 -44.86
C VAL A 497 30.31 -3.07 -43.81
N GLU A 498 31.26 -2.22 -44.21
CA GLU A 498 31.96 -1.30 -43.31
C GLU A 498 31.01 -0.36 -42.57
N GLN A 499 29.94 0.11 -43.23
CA GLN A 499 28.91 0.95 -42.63
C GLN A 499 28.05 0.18 -41.63
N GLU A 500 27.66 -1.07 -41.92
CA GLU A 500 26.94 -1.92 -40.98
C GLU A 500 27.83 -2.33 -39.79
N GLU A 501 29.08 -2.74 -40.00
CA GLU A 501 30.02 -3.03 -38.92
C GLU A 501 30.20 -1.83 -37.97
N SER A 502 30.31 -0.63 -38.54
CA SER A 502 30.37 0.63 -37.77
C SER A 502 29.08 0.87 -36.96
N ARG A 503 27.91 0.63 -37.56
CA ARG A 503 26.59 0.75 -36.91
C ARG A 503 26.41 -0.28 -35.78
N TRP A 504 26.82 -1.53 -35.99
CA TRP A 504 26.75 -2.58 -34.97
C TRP A 504 27.75 -2.36 -33.84
N LYS A 505 28.94 -1.83 -34.13
CA LYS A 505 29.91 -1.41 -33.10
C LYS A 505 29.34 -0.31 -32.20
N VAL A 506 28.79 0.77 -32.77
CA VAL A 506 28.14 1.84 -31.99
C VAL A 506 26.97 1.31 -31.15
N LYS A 507 26.15 0.39 -31.72
CA LYS A 507 25.05 -0.22 -30.97
C LYS A 507 25.53 -1.12 -29.81
N LEU A 508 26.62 -1.87 -30.02
CA LEU A 508 27.24 -2.69 -28.99
C LEU A 508 27.84 -1.83 -27.86
N GLU A 509 28.52 -0.74 -28.21
CA GLU A 509 29.08 0.22 -27.24
C GLU A 509 27.97 0.90 -26.42
N ALA A 510 26.86 1.30 -27.06
CA ALA A 510 25.68 1.85 -26.38
C ALA A 510 25.09 0.86 -25.35
N SER A 511 24.78 -0.38 -25.77
CA SER A 511 24.21 -1.36 -24.83
C SER A 511 25.20 -1.90 -23.79
N GLN A 512 26.51 -1.81 -24.03
CA GLN A 512 27.51 -1.99 -22.96
C GLN A 512 27.54 -0.81 -21.98
N GLY A 513 27.20 0.40 -22.41
CA GLY A 513 27.00 1.56 -21.54
C GLY A 513 25.76 1.39 -20.66
N GLU A 514 24.61 1.09 -21.27
CA GLU A 514 23.33 0.80 -20.59
C GLU A 514 23.50 -0.30 -19.53
N LEU A 515 24.18 -1.40 -19.89
CA LEU A 515 24.44 -2.51 -18.96
C LEU A 515 25.34 -2.10 -17.78
N LYS A 516 26.34 -1.23 -17.99
CA LYS A 516 27.19 -0.71 -16.90
C LYS A 516 26.41 0.20 -15.96
N GLU A 517 25.56 1.08 -16.49
CA GLU A 517 24.70 1.95 -15.68
C GLU A 517 23.67 1.14 -14.88
N MET A 518 23.04 0.15 -15.51
CA MET A 518 22.14 -0.81 -14.85
C MET A 518 22.85 -1.54 -13.70
N ASN A 519 24.08 -2.03 -13.94
CA ASN A 519 24.84 -2.75 -12.92
C ASN A 519 25.31 -1.85 -11.77
N GLN A 520 25.58 -0.56 -12.03
CA GLN A 520 25.83 0.43 -10.98
C GLN A 520 24.58 0.69 -10.13
N LYS A 521 23.39 0.83 -10.75
CA LYS A 521 22.11 0.99 -10.03
C LYS A 521 21.80 -0.23 -9.16
N VAL A 522 22.01 -1.44 -9.67
CA VAL A 522 21.88 -2.69 -8.88
C VAL A 522 22.84 -2.66 -7.69
N THR A 523 24.12 -2.34 -7.90
CA THR A 523 25.11 -2.26 -6.80
C THR A 523 24.72 -1.25 -5.72
N LEU A 524 24.12 -0.11 -6.09
CA LEU A 524 23.62 0.89 -5.13
C LEU A 524 22.36 0.41 -4.38
N MET A 525 21.48 -0.31 -5.06
CA MET A 525 20.30 -0.93 -4.42
C MET A 525 20.70 -2.05 -3.46
N ASP A 526 21.68 -2.88 -3.82
CA ASP A 526 22.23 -3.92 -2.96
C ASP A 526 22.85 -3.30 -1.69
N GLN A 527 23.61 -2.20 -1.82
CA GLN A 527 24.17 -1.47 -0.68
C GLN A 527 23.10 -0.85 0.23
N GLU A 528 22.01 -0.33 -0.34
CA GLU A 528 20.88 0.19 0.45
C GLU A 528 20.10 -0.93 1.14
N ILE A 529 19.95 -2.09 0.49
CA ILE A 529 19.39 -3.30 1.09
C ILE A 529 20.28 -3.80 2.22
N GLU A 530 21.61 -3.83 2.06
CA GLU A 530 22.56 -4.16 3.13
C GLU A 530 22.43 -3.17 4.29
N ARG A 531 22.45 -1.85 4.03
CA ARG A 531 22.28 -0.81 5.06
C ARG A 531 20.99 -0.96 5.87
N LEU A 532 19.87 -1.28 5.22
CA LEU A 532 18.59 -1.55 5.86
C LEU A 532 18.58 -2.89 6.62
N THR A 533 19.32 -3.90 6.13
CA THR A 533 19.42 -5.24 6.72
C THR A 533 20.41 -5.32 7.89
N GLU A 534 21.46 -4.49 7.90
CA GLU A 534 22.36 -4.28 9.05
C GLU A 534 21.59 -3.79 10.29
N GLY A 535 20.40 -3.21 10.09
CA GLY A 535 19.38 -3.09 11.11
C GLY A 535 19.70 -2.10 12.24
N ALA A 536 20.79 -1.34 12.15
CA ALA A 536 21.20 -0.39 13.18
C ALA A 536 20.11 0.68 13.43
N GLU A 537 19.50 1.21 12.36
CA GLU A 537 18.37 2.15 12.44
C GLU A 537 17.10 1.47 12.96
N LEU A 538 16.80 0.26 12.48
CA LEU A 538 15.61 -0.52 12.85
C LEU A 538 15.64 -0.93 14.33
N GLU A 539 16.81 -1.30 14.84
CA GLU A 539 17.05 -1.64 16.24
C GLU A 539 17.18 -0.38 17.14
N ASN A 540 17.58 0.78 16.60
CA ASN A 540 17.45 2.06 17.31
C ASN A 540 15.97 2.46 17.47
N LEU A 541 15.19 2.43 16.40
CA LEU A 541 13.73 2.63 16.44
C LEU A 541 13.04 1.65 17.40
N ARG A 542 13.53 0.41 17.48
CA ARG A 542 13.05 -0.59 18.46
C ARG A 542 13.33 -0.20 19.90
N ARG A 543 14.52 0.34 20.20
CA ARG A 543 14.89 0.84 21.55
C ARG A 543 14.09 2.07 21.92
N GLU A 544 13.94 3.02 21.01
CA GLU A 544 13.11 4.22 21.20
C GLU A 544 11.64 3.83 21.45
N LYS A 545 11.09 2.91 20.66
CA LYS A 545 9.76 2.35 20.88
C LYS A 545 9.64 1.72 22.27
N GLN A 546 10.58 0.85 22.67
CA GLN A 546 10.54 0.19 23.98
C GLN A 546 10.66 1.20 25.14
N HIS A 547 11.44 2.27 24.97
CA HIS A 547 11.53 3.36 25.94
C HIS A 547 10.19 4.11 26.07
N LEU A 548 9.55 4.46 24.95
CA LEU A 548 8.24 5.13 24.92
C LEU A 548 7.12 4.24 25.48
N GLU A 549 7.14 2.93 25.21
CA GLU A 549 6.23 1.95 25.83
C GLU A 549 6.41 1.92 27.36
N SER A 550 7.65 2.00 27.86
CA SER A 550 7.96 2.05 29.30
C SER A 550 7.54 3.38 29.95
N GLU A 551 7.66 4.51 29.23
CA GLU A 551 7.20 5.82 29.69
C GLU A 551 5.68 5.91 29.74
N LEU A 552 4.99 5.32 28.78
CA LEU A 552 3.53 5.22 28.75
C LEU A 552 3.01 4.37 29.91
N GLU A 553 3.59 3.19 30.15
CA GLU A 553 3.20 2.34 31.28
C GLU A 553 3.39 3.06 32.63
N ARG A 554 4.50 3.80 32.79
CA ARG A 554 4.72 4.66 33.96
C ARG A 554 3.65 5.75 34.10
N ALA A 555 3.31 6.44 33.01
CA ALA A 555 2.28 7.49 33.03
C ALA A 555 0.87 6.93 33.31
N GLU A 556 0.56 5.72 32.85
CA GLU A 556 -0.68 5.01 33.18
C GLU A 556 -0.73 4.60 34.66
N GLN A 557 0.39 4.15 35.24
CA GLN A 557 0.51 3.85 36.68
C GLN A 557 0.35 5.12 37.53
N GLU A 558 1.01 6.22 37.17
CA GLU A 558 0.85 7.53 37.83
C GLU A 558 -0.60 8.04 37.74
N SER A 559 -1.23 7.93 36.56
CA SER A 559 -2.65 8.27 36.35
C SER A 559 -3.60 7.41 37.21
N ALA A 560 -3.34 6.11 37.31
CA ALA A 560 -4.12 5.21 38.18
C ALA A 560 -3.99 5.61 39.66
N THR A 561 -2.80 6.00 40.11
CA THR A 561 -2.56 6.52 41.47
C THR A 561 -3.35 7.80 41.73
N TYR A 562 -3.30 8.78 40.82
CA TYR A 562 -4.11 10.02 40.94
C TYR A 562 -5.63 9.74 40.96
N VAL A 563 -6.11 8.74 40.20
CA VAL A 563 -7.53 8.33 40.23
C VAL A 563 -7.92 7.71 41.58
N THR A 564 -7.01 7.00 42.27
CA THR A 564 -7.25 6.54 43.64
C THR A 564 -7.22 7.68 44.66
N GLU A 565 -6.25 8.59 44.60
CA GLU A 565 -6.17 9.77 45.49
C GLU A 565 -7.41 10.68 45.35
N VAL A 566 -7.86 10.93 44.12
CA VAL A 566 -9.09 11.72 43.84
C VAL A 566 -10.35 11.01 44.36
N ARG A 567 -10.37 9.67 44.41
CA ARG A 567 -11.47 8.93 45.06
C ARG A 567 -11.43 9.11 46.58
N GLU A 568 -10.28 8.92 47.21
CA GLU A 568 -10.13 9.06 48.67
C GLU A 568 -10.44 10.48 49.15
N LEU A 569 -9.99 11.51 48.41
CA LEU A 569 -10.34 12.90 48.68
C LEU A 569 -11.84 13.19 48.52
N LYS A 570 -12.51 12.55 47.55
CA LYS A 570 -13.96 12.67 47.37
C LYS A 570 -14.72 11.98 48.50
N ASP A 571 -14.30 10.79 48.92
CA ASP A 571 -14.94 10.05 50.00
C ASP A 571 -14.79 10.82 51.33
N LEU A 572 -13.60 11.35 51.62
CA LEU A 572 -13.35 12.25 52.76
C LEU A 572 -14.21 13.53 52.70
N LEU A 573 -14.37 14.14 51.53
CA LEU A 573 -15.25 15.30 51.34
C LEU A 573 -16.72 14.94 51.66
N THR A 574 -17.20 13.77 51.24
CA THR A 574 -18.55 13.31 51.59
C THR A 574 -18.71 13.00 53.08
N GLU A 575 -17.68 12.51 53.77
CA GLU A 575 -17.72 12.34 55.22
C GLU A 575 -17.78 13.70 55.95
N LEU A 576 -16.93 14.66 55.55
CA LEU A 576 -16.93 16.02 56.11
C LEU A 576 -18.27 16.74 55.88
N GLN A 577 -18.85 16.58 54.69
CA GLN A 577 -20.17 17.14 54.37
C GLN A 577 -21.28 16.48 55.21
N THR A 578 -21.26 15.15 55.36
CA THR A 578 -22.20 14.42 56.23
C THR A 578 -22.08 14.85 57.71
N ARG A 579 -20.84 15.07 58.19
CA ARG A 579 -20.59 15.61 59.55
C ARG A 579 -21.10 17.04 59.70
N LEU A 580 -20.97 17.88 58.67
CA LEU A 580 -21.47 19.26 58.68
C LEU A 580 -23.00 19.30 58.69
N ASP A 581 -23.66 18.51 57.85
CA ASP A 581 -25.12 18.36 57.82
C ASP A 581 -25.65 17.82 59.17
N GLY A 582 -24.97 16.83 59.76
CA GLY A 582 -25.23 16.35 61.12
C GLY A 582 -25.12 17.45 62.18
N SER A 583 -24.03 18.23 62.16
CA SER A 583 -23.85 19.37 63.06
C SER A 583 -24.91 20.46 62.87
N TYR A 584 -25.34 20.71 61.64
CA TYR A 584 -26.39 21.68 61.32
C TYR A 584 -27.76 21.23 61.81
N THR A 585 -28.11 19.94 61.64
CA THR A 585 -29.36 19.38 62.19
C THR A 585 -29.39 19.37 63.72
N GLU A 586 -28.27 19.08 64.39
CA GLU A 586 -28.19 19.16 65.85
C GLU A 586 -28.27 20.61 66.35
N ALA A 587 -27.61 21.57 65.68
CA ALA A 587 -27.74 22.99 66.01
C ALA A 587 -29.18 23.51 65.80
N PHE A 588 -29.88 23.03 64.76
CA PHE A 588 -31.29 23.32 64.54
C PHE A 588 -32.17 22.74 65.67
N ARG A 589 -31.95 21.47 66.05
CA ARG A 589 -32.64 20.79 67.16
C ARG A 589 -32.45 21.53 68.49
N GLN A 590 -31.23 21.95 68.82
CA GLN A 590 -30.93 22.75 70.02
C GLN A 590 -31.60 24.14 69.98
N ASN A 591 -31.71 24.75 68.80
CA ASN A 591 -32.45 26.00 68.64
C ASN A 591 -33.97 25.80 68.82
N GLU A 592 -34.56 24.68 68.39
CA GLU A 592 -35.96 24.35 68.71
C GLU A 592 -36.16 24.14 70.21
N GLU A 593 -35.28 23.38 70.88
CA GLU A 593 -35.29 23.21 72.35
C GLU A 593 -35.19 24.56 73.09
N LEU A 594 -34.28 25.43 72.65
CA LEU A 594 -34.10 26.77 73.23
C LEU A 594 -35.33 27.65 73.04
N ASN A 595 -36.00 27.58 71.88
CA ASN A 595 -37.25 28.32 71.64
C ASN A 595 -38.42 27.75 72.45
N LEU A 596 -38.49 26.43 72.67
CA LEU A 596 -39.46 25.81 73.57
C LEU A 596 -39.23 26.26 75.03
N LEU A 597 -38.00 26.19 75.52
CA LEU A 597 -37.62 26.67 76.86
C LEU A 597 -37.90 28.16 77.04
N LYS A 598 -37.61 29.00 76.04
CA LYS A 598 -37.93 30.43 76.04
C LYS A 598 -39.44 30.68 76.08
N THR A 599 -40.23 29.86 75.39
CA THR A 599 -41.70 29.93 75.43
C THR A 599 -42.24 29.56 76.80
N GLN A 600 -41.77 28.45 77.38
CA GLN A 600 -42.11 28.03 78.75
C GLN A 600 -41.70 29.07 79.80
N LEU A 601 -40.51 29.68 79.68
CA LEU A 601 -40.06 30.75 80.57
C LEU A 601 -40.94 32.00 80.44
N THR A 602 -41.36 32.35 79.22
CA THR A 602 -42.29 33.48 79.00
C THR A 602 -43.65 33.21 79.63
N GLU A 603 -44.13 31.96 79.57
CA GLU A 603 -45.37 31.53 80.22
C GLU A 603 -45.27 31.53 81.76
N THR A 604 -44.13 31.11 82.34
CA THR A 604 -43.94 31.18 83.81
C THR A 604 -43.77 32.61 84.30
N LEU A 605 -43.14 33.49 83.51
CA LEU A 605 -43.04 34.92 83.81
C LEU A 605 -44.41 35.59 83.80
N SER A 606 -45.26 35.33 82.79
CA SER A 606 -46.61 35.91 82.76
C SER A 606 -47.51 35.38 83.90
N LYS A 607 -47.39 34.10 84.25
CA LYS A 607 -48.06 33.53 85.45
C LYS A 607 -47.59 34.23 86.73
N LEU A 608 -46.29 34.42 86.91
CA LEU A 608 -45.73 35.10 88.07
C LEU A 608 -46.14 36.58 88.13
N GLU A 609 -46.21 37.27 87.00
CA GLU A 609 -46.72 38.65 86.89
C GLU A 609 -48.20 38.73 87.27
N THR A 610 -49.03 37.77 86.86
CA THR A 610 -50.44 37.69 87.31
C THR A 610 -50.57 37.39 88.80
N GLU A 611 -49.80 36.43 89.35
CA GLU A 611 -49.80 36.16 90.80
C GLU A 611 -49.35 37.39 91.61
N GLU A 612 -48.35 38.13 91.13
CA GLU A 612 -47.85 39.33 91.80
C GLU A 612 -48.83 40.51 91.72
N SER A 613 -49.50 40.70 90.59
CA SER A 613 -50.61 41.65 90.45
C SER A 613 -51.78 41.32 91.39
N GLU A 614 -52.12 40.03 91.56
CA GLU A 614 -53.13 39.61 92.54
C GLU A 614 -52.66 39.83 93.98
N ARG A 615 -51.39 39.58 94.31
CA ARG A 615 -50.82 39.87 95.65
C ARG A 615 -50.84 41.37 95.96
N GLN A 616 -50.45 42.23 95.02
CA GLN A 616 -50.53 43.68 95.18
C GLN A 616 -51.97 44.15 95.40
N LYS A 617 -52.94 43.56 94.68
CA LYS A 617 -54.37 43.82 94.90
C LYS A 617 -54.83 43.35 96.29
N VAL A 618 -54.40 42.18 96.77
CA VAL A 618 -54.69 41.71 98.14
C VAL A 618 -54.07 42.62 99.20
N ALA A 619 -52.84 43.08 99.00
CA ALA A 619 -52.18 44.03 99.90
C ALA A 619 -52.92 45.39 99.95
N GLY A 620 -53.42 45.88 98.80
CA GLY A 620 -54.26 47.07 98.73
C GLY A 620 -55.62 46.90 99.42
N ASP A 621 -56.30 45.76 99.20
CA ASP A 621 -57.55 45.43 99.88
C ASP A 621 -57.35 45.36 101.41
N LEU A 622 -56.26 44.73 101.87
CA LEU A 622 -55.89 44.62 103.29
C LEU A 622 -55.54 45.97 103.91
N TYR A 623 -54.78 46.83 103.21
CA TYR A 623 -54.46 48.17 103.69
C TYR A 623 -55.71 49.06 103.79
N THR A 624 -56.64 48.92 102.84
CA THR A 624 -57.95 49.59 102.89
C THR A 624 -58.78 49.08 104.08
N ALA A 625 -58.81 47.76 104.30
CA ALA A 625 -59.48 47.16 105.46
C ALA A 625 -58.86 47.60 106.80
N GLN A 626 -57.53 47.77 106.87
CA GLN A 626 -56.86 48.32 108.05
C GLN A 626 -57.28 49.78 108.30
N GLN A 627 -57.33 50.64 107.27
CA GLN A 627 -57.83 52.02 107.44
C GLN A 627 -59.29 52.04 107.92
N SER A 628 -60.16 51.17 107.40
CA SER A 628 -61.53 51.03 107.89
C SER A 628 -61.57 50.57 109.36
N LEU A 629 -60.68 49.67 109.78
CA LEU A 629 -60.56 49.24 111.17
C LEU A 629 -60.07 50.37 112.09
N ASP A 630 -59.06 51.13 111.66
CA ASP A 630 -58.49 52.27 112.40
C ASP A 630 -59.52 53.41 112.54
N LEU A 631 -60.33 53.65 111.49
CA LEU A 631 -61.49 54.55 111.55
C LEU A 631 -62.52 54.08 112.58
N ILE A 632 -62.91 52.80 112.55
CA ILE A 632 -63.84 52.20 113.51
C ILE A 632 -63.30 52.33 114.94
N GLN A 633 -62.02 52.03 115.16
CA GLN A 633 -61.37 52.21 116.47
C GLN A 633 -61.37 53.68 116.90
N GLY A 634 -61.02 54.62 116.01
CA GLY A 634 -61.01 56.06 116.30
C GLY A 634 -62.40 56.63 116.61
N GLU A 635 -63.47 56.10 116.02
CA GLU A 635 -64.84 56.48 116.39
C GLU A 635 -65.29 55.83 117.72
N LEU A 636 -64.91 54.58 117.99
CA LEU A 636 -65.14 53.94 119.29
C LEU A 636 -64.37 54.64 120.43
N SER A 637 -63.14 55.12 120.19
CA SER A 637 -62.40 55.95 121.14
C SER A 637 -63.14 57.25 121.43
N LYS A 638 -63.63 57.96 120.40
CA LYS A 638 -64.45 59.17 120.60
C LYS A 638 -65.74 58.87 121.36
N VAL A 639 -66.42 57.74 121.12
CA VAL A 639 -67.61 57.35 121.89
C VAL A 639 -67.27 57.07 123.35
N THR A 640 -66.05 56.60 123.64
CA THR A 640 -65.55 56.32 124.99
C THR A 640 -65.15 57.61 125.72
N GLU A 641 -64.39 58.50 125.08
CA GLU A 641 -64.01 59.82 125.63
C GLU A 641 -65.24 60.71 125.89
N ASN A 642 -66.27 60.64 125.02
CA ASN A 642 -67.54 61.33 125.24
C ASN A 642 -68.44 60.66 126.30
N ALA A 643 -68.10 59.46 126.80
CA ALA A 643 -68.82 58.79 127.89
C ALA A 643 -68.26 59.12 129.28
N ASP A 644 -66.93 59.33 129.39
CA ASP A 644 -66.23 59.54 130.67
C ASP A 644 -66.16 61.02 131.10
N GLY A 645 -66.95 61.89 130.44
CA GLY A 645 -66.80 63.34 130.49
C GLY A 645 -68.09 64.17 130.67
N LEU A 646 -69.17 63.60 131.22
CA LEU A 646 -70.41 64.37 131.46
C LEU A 646 -71.21 63.92 132.70
N ILE A 647 -70.80 64.42 133.86
CA ILE A 647 -71.64 64.57 135.06
C ILE A 647 -71.96 66.06 135.24
N GLU A 648 -73.16 66.34 135.78
CA GLU A 648 -73.70 67.67 136.14
C GLU A 648 -74.15 68.65 135.01
N ASN A 649 -75.39 68.41 134.58
CA ASN A 649 -76.50 69.38 134.58
C ASN A 649 -76.70 70.42 133.43
N SER A 650 -77.97 70.43 132.98
CA SER A 650 -78.72 71.59 132.46
C SER A 650 -78.53 72.05 131.00
N SER A 651 -79.12 71.31 130.04
CA SER A 651 -80.16 71.85 129.12
C SER A 651 -80.74 70.79 128.19
N LEU A 652 -82.07 70.57 128.24
CA LEU A 652 -82.80 69.59 127.42
C LEU A 652 -83.06 70.07 125.97
N SER A 653 -82.02 70.57 125.30
CA SER A 653 -82.06 70.98 123.88
C SER A 653 -80.94 70.40 123.03
N SER A 654 -79.92 69.78 123.62
CA SER A 654 -78.86 69.06 122.89
C SER A 654 -79.28 67.65 122.47
N GLN A 655 -80.17 67.01 123.23
CA GLN A 655 -80.43 65.57 123.16
C GLN A 655 -80.93 65.11 121.78
N THR A 656 -81.73 65.91 121.07
CA THR A 656 -82.19 65.59 119.70
C THR A 656 -81.07 65.64 118.68
N GLU A 657 -80.18 66.65 118.74
CA GLU A 657 -79.01 66.70 117.86
C GLU A 657 -77.97 65.62 118.22
N GLU A 658 -77.86 65.26 119.49
CA GLU A 658 -76.93 64.22 119.94
C GLU A 658 -77.41 62.82 119.51
N ILE A 659 -78.73 62.58 119.52
CA ILE A 659 -79.34 61.38 118.93
C ILE A 659 -79.14 61.39 117.41
N ASP A 660 -79.41 62.48 116.69
CA ASP A 660 -79.22 62.56 115.24
C ASP A 660 -77.73 62.43 114.83
N ARG A 661 -76.79 62.96 115.63
CA ARG A 661 -75.35 62.70 115.47
C ARG A 661 -75.01 61.23 115.73
N LYS A 662 -75.56 60.61 116.78
CA LYS A 662 -75.33 59.20 117.11
C LYS A 662 -75.95 58.25 116.07
N GLU A 663 -77.11 58.57 115.50
CA GLU A 663 -77.72 57.79 114.41
C GLU A 663 -76.91 57.93 113.11
N LYS A 664 -76.48 59.14 112.73
CA LYS A 664 -75.59 59.36 111.57
C LYS A 664 -74.24 58.67 111.73
N MET A 665 -73.63 58.75 112.92
CA MET A 665 -72.38 58.05 113.27
C MET A 665 -72.59 56.52 113.22
N THR A 666 -73.68 56.01 113.80
CA THR A 666 -74.03 54.58 113.77
C THR A 666 -74.31 54.09 112.34
N ALA A 667 -74.89 54.92 111.48
CA ALA A 667 -75.08 54.61 110.06
C ALA A 667 -73.74 54.56 109.30
N GLY A 668 -72.82 55.49 109.59
CA GLY A 668 -71.44 55.51 109.06
C GLY A 668 -70.64 54.27 109.49
N LEU A 669 -70.63 53.95 110.80
CA LEU A 669 -70.06 52.73 111.35
C LEU A 669 -70.66 51.47 110.73
N ASN A 670 -71.98 51.39 110.56
CA ASN A 670 -72.61 50.24 109.90
C ASN A 670 -72.29 50.16 108.40
N GLN A 671 -71.93 51.27 107.75
CA GLN A 671 -71.48 51.29 106.36
C GLN A 671 -70.03 50.82 106.25
N THR A 672 -69.11 51.39 107.03
CA THR A 672 -67.69 50.98 107.04
C THR A 672 -67.50 49.54 107.53
N VAL A 673 -68.32 49.05 108.48
CA VAL A 673 -68.33 47.63 108.88
C VAL A 673 -68.81 46.72 107.74
N ARG A 674 -69.79 47.14 106.92
CA ARG A 674 -70.23 46.36 105.75
C ARG A 674 -69.18 46.36 104.63
N GLU A 675 -68.48 47.48 104.42
CA GLU A 675 -67.36 47.58 103.49
C GLU A 675 -66.17 46.72 103.95
N LEU A 676 -65.82 46.78 105.24
CA LEU A 676 -64.82 45.91 105.88
C LEU A 676 -65.17 44.43 105.70
N GLN A 677 -66.43 44.04 105.92
CA GLN A 677 -66.90 42.66 105.71
C GLN A 677 -66.81 42.23 104.23
N GLN A 678 -67.11 43.13 103.28
CA GLN A 678 -66.97 42.84 101.85
C GLN A 678 -65.50 42.68 101.42
N LEU A 679 -64.61 43.55 101.91
CA LEU A 679 -63.16 43.44 101.70
C LEU A 679 -62.62 42.14 102.30
N LEU A 680 -62.98 41.82 103.54
CA LEU A 680 -62.51 40.61 104.23
C LEU A 680 -63.00 39.34 103.51
N GLN A 681 -64.27 39.28 103.08
CA GLN A 681 -64.76 38.18 102.24
C GLN A 681 -64.06 38.12 100.88
N GLY A 682 -63.70 39.28 100.30
CA GLY A 682 -62.91 39.36 99.07
C GLY A 682 -61.52 38.74 99.22
N VAL A 683 -60.82 39.08 100.31
CA VAL A 683 -59.51 38.51 100.66
C VAL A 683 -59.63 37.01 100.94
N SER A 684 -60.58 36.55 101.76
CA SER A 684 -60.76 35.13 102.05
C SER A 684 -61.01 34.30 100.78
N ARG A 685 -61.89 34.76 99.86
CA ARG A 685 -62.14 34.05 98.59
C ARG A 685 -60.89 33.93 97.72
N LYS A 686 -60.04 34.96 97.68
CA LYS A 686 -58.77 34.92 96.93
C LYS A 686 -57.77 33.96 97.55
N LEU A 687 -57.68 33.91 98.88
CA LEU A 687 -56.81 32.97 99.59
C LEU A 687 -57.22 31.52 99.33
N THR A 688 -58.50 31.18 99.47
CA THR A 688 -58.99 29.81 99.17
C THR A 688 -58.79 29.42 97.71
N LYS A 689 -59.05 30.34 96.75
CA LYS A 689 -58.76 30.09 95.32
C LYS A 689 -57.28 29.81 95.06
N ARG A 690 -56.37 30.47 95.79
CA ARG A 690 -54.93 30.19 95.71
C ARG A 690 -54.56 28.82 96.28
N GLU A 691 -55.20 28.37 97.36
CA GLU A 691 -55.00 27.01 97.91
C GLU A 691 -55.47 25.93 96.91
N GLU A 692 -56.57 26.17 96.19
CA GLU A 692 -57.05 25.30 95.09
C GLU A 692 -56.08 25.31 93.89
N GLU A 693 -55.54 26.47 93.50
CA GLU A 693 -54.60 26.61 92.37
C GLU A 693 -53.16 26.16 92.69
N GLU A 694 -52.77 26.07 93.96
CA GLU A 694 -51.52 25.38 94.36
C GLU A 694 -51.70 23.86 94.44
N ALA A 695 -52.90 23.35 94.74
CA ALA A 695 -53.18 21.92 94.76
C ALA A 695 -53.14 21.26 93.36
N ASP A 696 -53.70 21.91 92.33
CA ASP A 696 -53.73 21.37 90.95
C ASP A 696 -52.32 21.34 90.30
N LYS A 697 -51.39 22.19 90.77
CA LYS A 697 -49.97 22.17 90.35
C LYS A 697 -49.21 20.92 90.85
N GLY A 698 -49.79 20.11 91.74
CA GLY A 698 -49.12 18.99 92.42
C GLY A 698 -49.17 17.62 91.72
N LEU A 699 -49.95 17.45 90.64
CA LEU A 699 -50.13 16.16 89.97
C LEU A 699 -49.25 16.02 88.72
N PRO A 700 -48.31 15.05 88.66
CA PRO A 700 -47.56 14.78 87.44
C PRO A 700 -48.47 14.16 86.37
N LYS A 701 -48.53 14.80 85.19
CA LYS A 701 -49.08 14.16 83.99
C LYS A 701 -48.07 13.13 83.47
N VAL A 702 -48.57 11.92 83.24
CA VAL A 702 -47.91 10.82 82.53
C VAL A 702 -48.04 11.03 81.02
#